data_AF-A0A812JZI4-F1
#
_entry.id   AF-A0A812JZI4-F1
#
_cell.length_a   1.000
_cell.length_b   1.000
_cell.length_c   1.000
_cell.angle_alpha   90.00
_cell.angle_beta   90.00
_cell.angle_gamma   90.00
#
_symmetry.space_group_name_H-M   'P 1'
#
loop_
_entity.id
_entity.type
_entity.pdbx_description
1 polymer ?
#
loop_
_entity_poly.entity_id
_entity_poly.type
_entity_poly.pdbx_seq_one_letter_code
_entity_poly.pdbx_strand_id
1 'polypeptide(L)'
;MSLGGLLVFTALSIVEKLGATISDVSVKRDWSPRLFSGDTLKHTNSVMSQIDLVTLTLGPLLAGLLITPRLAIDLGVEDAEAAGFVVVGILNALSFLPQLSLLLEIYAARTEKLQPLPAEQVQRKANPLVAKVEAWKAWGSHPSGIQFLSISYAMLYLTVLSPNGALLTAYLMQRGVTSWQLSLLRGAGAILGVLGVMGHPILCRLVGGRPAEAFSVTWLAGSVMLALVAFREAPEAPGLGPALLIFMVAICVARAGLYSFELAVLNTEQELADARHRSAIGSVDTALVSIATLMMYGSGLILDKPAQFHILIACSVCFVTMAAVTYWLWVLLFHSHRHRHAGTKVAGDYGLCLAATEPDVQIQGHLTKLEPSTPPVNDPIYGGICPWGEELDKHNIGPAQPTSMACRQSTSFDEMIVCASSVVRNLVSRIGLELVKDQVGTQWATAVFRNHPRNIEELEREVIRSKCMLMANTHGDVERLAAVSTINISRRDGTSLLQLGTWDPEVGLRVSCKLPGTKQELGETAQEAMSRVLETDLLPFKGLVDLSQLPVLHEVEWSRSEKYNMRTKYLRTIFQLEVRNDMDLPLLQRLETDSAQKHAPNVTKRTSFRGLMSMAGGARIGARRSRSNGGLDGESPNACIADTHEIVGLPDGDSQRVLICGWL
;
A
#
# COMPACT_ATOMS: atom_id res chain seq x y z
N MET A 1 10.12 26.84 46.36
CA MET A 1 9.41 27.46 45.23
C MET A 1 8.20 28.22 45.77
N SER A 2 7.98 29.46 45.32
CA SER A 2 6.71 30.15 45.59
C SER A 2 5.57 29.43 44.85
N LEU A 3 4.32 29.56 45.35
CA LEU A 3 3.14 29.00 44.68
C LEU A 3 3.06 29.47 43.21
N GLY A 4 3.37 30.74 42.95
CA GLY A 4 3.45 31.29 41.60
C GLY A 4 4.50 30.59 40.73
N GLY A 5 5.70 30.32 41.28
CA GLY A 5 6.74 29.58 40.57
C GLY A 5 6.34 28.14 40.24
N LEU A 6 5.62 27.45 41.14
CA LEU A 6 5.08 26.11 40.88
C LEU A 6 4.04 26.13 39.74
N LEU A 7 3.13 27.10 39.73
CA LEU A 7 2.11 27.22 38.68
C LEU A 7 2.72 27.47 37.31
N VAL A 8 3.72 28.37 37.22
CA VAL A 8 4.44 28.64 35.96
C VAL A 8 5.19 27.41 35.49
N PHE A 9 5.91 26.73 36.38
CA PHE A 9 6.61 25.48 36.06
C PHE A 9 5.64 24.42 35.51
N THR A 10 4.52 24.22 36.19
CA THR A 10 3.48 23.25 35.77
C THR A 10 2.90 23.61 34.40
N ALA A 11 2.62 24.89 34.15
CA ALA A 11 2.11 25.33 32.85
C ALA A 11 3.11 25.08 31.71
N LEU A 12 4.40 25.37 31.93
CA LEU A 12 5.45 25.10 30.95
C LEU A 12 5.64 23.59 30.71
N SER A 13 5.59 22.77 31.76
CA SER A 13 5.65 21.30 31.63
C SER A 13 4.47 20.74 30.83
N ILE A 14 3.27 21.32 30.95
CA ILE A 14 2.11 20.91 30.14
C ILE A 14 2.37 21.21 28.66
N VAL A 15 2.90 22.39 28.34
CA VAL A 15 3.22 22.76 26.95
C VAL A 15 4.31 21.86 26.36
N GLU A 16 5.37 21.59 27.13
CA GLU A 16 6.45 20.67 26.74
C GLU A 16 5.90 19.27 26.46
N LYS A 17 5.11 18.72 27.38
CA LYS A 17 4.55 17.37 27.23
C LYS A 17 3.62 17.27 26.03
N LEU A 18 2.81 18.31 25.80
CA LEU A 18 1.90 18.37 24.65
C LEU A 18 2.69 18.41 23.33
N GLY A 19 3.74 19.24 23.25
CA GLY A 19 4.61 19.32 22.09
C GLY A 19 5.32 18.00 21.78
N ALA A 20 5.87 17.34 22.80
CA ALA A 20 6.51 16.04 22.67
C ALA A 20 5.53 14.97 22.15
N THR A 21 4.31 14.93 22.69
CA THR A 21 3.26 14.01 22.24
C THR A 21 2.82 14.27 20.80
N ILE A 22 2.65 15.54 20.41
CA ILE A 22 2.30 15.89 19.02
C ILE A 22 3.41 15.45 18.07
N SER A 23 4.68 15.69 18.45
CA SER A 23 5.83 15.27 17.64
C SER A 23 5.88 13.75 17.48
N ASP A 24 5.67 12.98 18.55
CA ASP A 24 5.66 11.52 18.49
C ASP A 24 4.55 10.99 17.58
N VAL A 25 3.30 11.45 17.78
CA VAL A 25 2.16 11.00 16.96
C VAL A 25 2.34 11.41 15.49
N SER A 26 2.81 12.63 15.23
CA SER A 26 2.97 13.14 13.85
C SER A 26 4.12 12.46 13.13
N VAL A 27 5.30 12.39 13.75
CA VAL A 27 6.51 11.87 13.08
C VAL A 27 6.52 10.34 13.10
N LYS A 28 6.37 9.73 14.28
CA LYS A 28 6.54 8.29 14.48
C LYS A 28 5.34 7.50 13.98
N ARG A 29 4.12 7.95 14.27
CA ARG A 29 2.88 7.21 13.91
C ARG A 29 2.26 7.61 12.57
N ASP A 30 2.47 8.83 12.07
CA ASP A 30 1.91 9.27 10.78
C ASP A 30 2.96 9.36 9.66
N TRP A 31 4.06 10.09 9.85
CA TRP A 31 5.06 10.29 8.79
C TRP A 31 5.86 9.04 8.46
N SER A 32 6.38 8.32 9.47
CA SER A 32 7.19 7.10 9.28
C SER A 32 6.51 6.09 8.33
N PRO A 33 5.24 5.67 8.55
CA PRO A 33 4.56 4.72 7.66
C PRO A 33 4.04 5.32 6.35
N ARG A 34 4.14 6.64 6.12
CA ARG A 34 3.96 7.26 4.79
C ARG A 34 5.25 7.28 3.98
N LEU A 35 6.39 7.36 4.66
CA LEU A 35 7.72 7.41 4.04
C LEU A 35 8.27 6.01 3.72
N PHE A 36 8.02 5.05 4.61
CA PHE A 36 8.55 3.69 4.54
C PHE A 36 7.45 2.63 4.51
N SER A 37 7.74 1.45 3.96
CA SER A 37 6.78 0.34 3.88
C SER A 37 7.43 -1.02 4.10
N GLY A 38 6.65 -1.99 4.60
CA GLY A 38 7.12 -3.36 4.84
C GLY A 38 8.32 -3.41 5.80
N ASP A 39 9.36 -4.15 5.41
CA ASP A 39 10.55 -4.37 6.26
C ASP A 39 11.34 -3.07 6.51
N THR A 40 11.33 -2.13 5.56
CA THR A 40 12.00 -0.82 5.74
C THR A 40 11.34 -0.01 6.85
N LEU A 41 10.02 -0.07 6.98
CA LEU A 41 9.28 0.60 8.06
C LEU A 41 9.65 0.00 9.42
N LYS A 42 9.65 -1.33 9.54
CA LYS A 42 10.02 -2.03 10.78
C LYS A 42 11.46 -1.73 11.18
N HIS A 43 12.37 -1.72 10.20
CA HIS A 43 13.76 -1.35 10.43
C HIS A 43 13.88 0.10 10.92
N THR A 44 13.25 1.05 10.24
CA THR A 44 13.27 2.46 10.66
C THR A 44 12.67 2.66 12.04
N ASN A 45 11.53 2.05 12.36
CA ASN A 45 10.91 2.13 13.69
C ASN A 45 11.81 1.54 14.78
N SER A 46 12.51 0.44 14.48
CA SER A 46 13.50 -0.14 15.39
C SER A 46 14.66 0.82 15.62
N VAL A 47 15.24 1.40 14.57
CA VAL A 47 16.36 2.35 14.68
C VAL A 47 15.92 3.61 15.44
N MET A 48 14.76 4.16 15.13
CA MET A 48 14.21 5.33 15.82
C MET A 48 14.02 5.06 17.31
N SER A 49 13.44 3.90 17.66
CA SER A 49 13.23 3.52 19.07
C SER A 49 14.55 3.24 19.81
N GLN A 50 15.58 2.74 19.12
CA GLN A 50 16.92 2.59 19.69
C GLN A 50 17.52 3.96 20.00
N ILE A 51 17.43 4.92 19.08
CA ILE A 51 17.92 6.28 19.29
C ILE A 51 17.17 6.94 20.47
N ASP A 52 15.84 6.82 20.52
CA ASP A 52 15.02 7.35 21.62
C ASP A 52 15.48 6.78 22.97
N LEU A 53 15.70 5.47 23.04
CA LEU A 53 16.06 4.82 24.30
C LEU A 53 17.51 5.07 24.74
N VAL A 54 18.43 5.16 23.78
CA VAL A 54 19.82 5.53 24.02
C VAL A 54 19.91 6.98 24.51
N THR A 55 19.19 7.90 23.87
CA THR A 55 19.16 9.32 24.27
C THR A 55 18.44 9.52 25.61
N LEU A 56 17.39 8.75 25.92
CA LEU A 56 16.74 8.73 27.23
C LEU A 56 17.71 8.33 28.36
N THR A 57 18.74 7.54 28.04
CA THR A 57 19.73 7.07 29.01
C THR A 57 20.92 8.02 29.11
N LEU A 58 21.45 8.47 27.97
CA LEU A 58 22.61 9.37 27.91
C LEU A 58 22.28 10.80 28.32
N GLY A 59 21.10 11.31 27.98
CA GLY A 59 20.68 12.68 28.25
C GLY A 59 20.77 13.06 29.72
N PRO A 60 20.11 12.32 30.64
CA PRO A 60 20.20 12.56 32.07
C PRO A 60 21.62 12.40 32.64
N LEU A 61 22.44 11.49 32.07
CA LEU A 61 23.84 11.31 32.48
C LEU A 61 24.67 12.55 32.14
N LEU A 62 24.58 13.04 30.90
CA LEU A 62 25.28 14.23 30.44
C LEU A 62 24.80 15.48 31.18
N ALA A 63 23.49 15.62 31.39
CA ALA A 63 22.93 16.69 32.21
C ALA A 63 23.45 16.62 33.65
N GLY A 64 23.50 15.44 34.26
CA GLY A 64 24.07 15.25 35.60
C GLY A 64 25.54 15.65 35.69
N LEU A 65 26.36 15.30 34.68
CA LEU A 65 27.76 15.72 34.61
C LEU A 65 27.91 17.24 34.46
N LEU A 66 27.06 17.89 33.66
CA LEU A 66 27.04 19.34 33.47
C LEU A 66 26.60 20.10 34.73
N ILE A 67 25.72 19.51 35.53
CA ILE A 67 25.22 20.09 36.78
C ILE A 67 26.20 19.85 37.96
N THR A 68 27.06 18.82 37.89
CA THR A 68 27.98 18.48 38.98
C THR A 68 29.18 19.44 39.02
N PRO A 69 29.46 20.09 40.16
CA PRO A 69 30.17 21.39 40.21
C PRO A 69 31.68 21.35 39.95
N ARG A 70 32.33 20.19 39.72
CA ARG A 70 33.80 20.15 39.55
C ARG A 70 34.30 20.99 38.37
N LEU A 71 33.57 20.99 37.25
CA LEU A 71 33.95 21.76 36.06
C LEU A 71 33.72 23.27 36.23
N ALA A 72 32.69 23.67 36.98
CA ALA A 72 32.32 25.08 37.18
C ALA A 72 33.11 25.73 38.34
N ILE A 73 33.55 24.95 39.32
CA ILE A 73 34.51 25.38 40.34
C ILE A 73 35.87 25.72 39.69
N ASP A 74 36.35 24.91 38.74
CA ASP A 74 37.60 25.17 37.99
C ASP A 74 37.50 26.41 37.09
N LEU A 75 36.29 26.84 36.72
CA LEU A 75 36.00 28.04 35.93
C LEU A 75 35.64 29.29 36.78
N GLY A 76 35.67 29.19 38.11
CA GLY A 76 35.46 30.32 39.03
C GLY A 76 34.02 30.83 39.15
N VAL A 77 33.02 30.00 38.88
CA VAL A 77 31.59 30.38 38.97
C VAL A 77 31.05 30.09 40.37
N GLU A 78 30.56 31.13 41.07
CA GLU A 78 30.09 31.04 42.47
C GLU A 78 28.85 30.14 42.63
N ASP A 79 27.98 30.06 41.62
CA ASP A 79 26.77 29.19 41.59
C ASP A 79 26.86 28.12 40.49
N ALA A 80 27.85 27.25 40.60
CA ALA A 80 28.15 26.16 39.66
C ALA A 80 26.93 25.30 39.25
N GLU A 81 26.04 24.98 40.19
CA GLU A 81 24.85 24.15 39.93
C GLU A 81 23.82 24.88 39.07
N ALA A 82 23.53 26.15 39.41
CA ALA A 82 22.60 26.99 38.66
C ALA A 82 23.12 27.24 37.23
N ALA A 83 24.43 27.46 37.09
CA ALA A 83 25.08 27.56 35.79
C ALA A 83 24.91 26.28 34.96
N GLY A 84 25.07 25.11 35.57
CA GLY A 84 24.82 23.82 34.91
C GLY A 84 23.38 23.66 34.39
N PHE A 85 22.39 24.03 35.18
CA PHE A 85 20.98 24.03 34.75
C PHE A 85 20.72 25.01 33.60
N VAL A 86 21.30 26.21 33.66
CA VAL A 86 21.19 27.22 32.59
C VAL A 86 21.84 26.69 31.30
N VAL A 87 23.01 26.07 31.39
CA VAL A 87 23.69 25.45 30.24
C VAL A 87 22.84 24.36 29.61
N VAL A 88 22.27 23.44 30.40
CA VAL A 88 21.36 22.40 29.90
C VAL A 88 20.13 23.02 29.23
N GLY A 89 19.55 24.06 29.82
CA GLY A 89 18.43 24.79 29.23
C GLY A 89 18.77 25.44 27.90
N ILE A 90 19.93 26.09 27.79
CA ILE A 90 20.45 26.68 26.56
C ILE A 90 20.69 25.61 25.51
N LEU A 91 21.34 24.49 25.86
CA LEU A 91 21.59 23.39 24.95
C LEU A 91 20.28 22.79 24.39
N ASN A 92 19.25 22.65 25.23
CA ASN A 92 17.94 22.17 24.80
C ASN A 92 17.26 23.16 23.83
N ALA A 93 17.33 24.47 24.13
CA ALA A 93 16.80 25.51 23.25
C ALA A 93 17.55 25.58 21.91
N LEU A 94 18.89 25.47 21.94
CA LEU A 94 19.72 25.45 20.75
C LEU A 94 19.50 24.18 19.93
N SER A 95 19.22 23.02 20.56
CA SER A 95 18.94 21.77 19.84
C SER A 95 17.63 21.78 19.05
N PHE A 96 16.70 22.66 19.42
CA PHE A 96 15.45 22.82 18.68
C PHE A 96 15.68 23.38 17.26
N LEU A 97 16.66 24.28 17.08
CA LEU A 97 16.95 24.89 15.78
C LEU A 97 17.37 23.85 14.71
N PRO A 98 18.40 23.01 14.91
CA PRO A 98 18.77 21.98 13.94
C PRO A 98 17.67 20.92 13.81
N GLN A 99 16.96 20.57 14.88
CA GLN A 99 15.83 19.63 14.80
C GLN A 99 14.74 20.16 13.88
N LEU A 100 14.34 21.44 14.02
CA LEU A 100 13.34 22.06 13.18
C LEU A 100 13.83 22.20 11.74
N SER A 101 15.07 22.61 11.52
CA SER A 101 15.67 22.71 10.18
C SER A 101 15.65 21.37 9.45
N LEU A 102 16.09 20.29 10.11
CA LEU A 102 16.06 18.94 9.55
C LEU A 102 14.62 18.47 9.27
N LEU A 103 13.67 18.77 10.17
CA LEU A 103 12.27 18.41 9.98
C LEU A 103 11.64 19.15 8.79
N LEU A 104 11.96 20.44 8.63
CA LEU A 104 11.52 21.26 7.49
C LEU A 104 12.15 20.78 6.19
N GLU A 105 13.42 20.38 6.19
CA GLU A 105 14.10 19.84 5.02
C GLU A 105 13.51 18.50 4.59
N ILE A 106 13.25 17.59 5.54
CA ILE A 106 12.55 16.32 5.27
C ILE A 106 11.14 16.59 4.73
N TYR A 107 10.41 17.53 5.33
CA TYR A 107 9.08 17.89 4.86
C TYR A 107 9.13 18.44 3.44
N ALA A 108 10.01 19.40 3.16
CA ALA A 108 10.19 19.98 1.82
C ALA A 108 10.56 18.90 0.79
N ALA A 109 11.54 18.04 1.11
CA ALA A 109 12.02 16.99 0.22
C ALA A 109 11.02 15.85 -0.02
N ARG A 110 9.97 15.72 0.81
CA ARG A 110 8.97 14.64 0.73
C ARG A 110 7.53 15.18 0.77
N THR A 111 7.36 16.43 0.34
CA THR A 111 6.07 17.16 0.40
C THR A 111 4.95 16.34 -0.26
N GLU A 112 5.19 15.68 -1.38
CA GLU A 112 4.19 14.85 -2.08
C GLU A 112 3.62 13.72 -1.22
N LYS A 113 4.44 13.06 -0.39
CA LYS A 113 3.99 11.95 0.49
C LYS A 113 3.45 12.44 1.84
N LEU A 114 3.90 13.60 2.30
CA LEU A 114 3.60 14.16 3.62
C LEU A 114 2.52 15.23 3.57
N GLN A 115 2.06 15.63 2.38
CA GLN A 115 1.07 16.67 2.22
C GLN A 115 -0.19 16.36 3.05
N PRO A 116 -0.69 17.33 3.84
CA PRO A 116 -2.02 17.22 4.39
C PRO A 116 -3.01 17.11 3.23
N LEU A 117 -4.03 16.27 3.39
CA LEU A 117 -5.14 16.17 2.43
C LEU A 117 -5.61 17.59 2.04
N PRO A 118 -5.89 17.86 0.75
CA PRO A 118 -6.27 19.20 0.30
C PRO A 118 -7.41 19.76 1.17
N ALA A 119 -7.36 21.07 1.46
CA ALA A 119 -8.29 21.75 2.38
C ALA A 119 -9.77 21.59 1.99
N GLU A 120 -10.05 21.21 0.75
CA GLU A 120 -11.37 20.89 0.22
C GLU A 120 -11.88 19.51 0.67
N GLN A 121 -10.98 18.54 0.92
CA GLN A 121 -11.29 17.21 1.44
C GLN A 121 -11.21 17.14 2.96
N VAL A 122 -10.34 17.93 3.57
CA VAL A 122 -10.36 18.17 5.02
C VAL A 122 -11.41 19.24 5.26
N GLN A 123 -12.68 18.84 5.40
CA GLN A 123 -13.60 19.67 6.19
C GLN A 123 -12.89 19.87 7.53
N ARG A 124 -12.32 21.06 7.74
CA ARG A 124 -11.80 21.49 9.03
C ARG A 124 -13.04 21.60 9.91
N LYS A 125 -13.49 20.45 10.44
CA LYS A 125 -14.73 20.35 11.19
C LYS A 125 -14.56 21.31 12.35
N ALA A 126 -15.41 22.33 12.37
CA ALA A 126 -15.25 23.50 13.23
C ALA A 126 -15.25 23.15 14.73
N ASN A 127 -15.62 21.92 15.11
CA ASN A 127 -15.71 21.49 16.49
C ASN A 127 -14.70 20.38 16.85
N PRO A 128 -13.70 20.66 17.72
CA PRO A 128 -12.71 19.68 18.16
C PRO A 128 -13.32 18.50 18.92
N LEU A 129 -14.52 18.66 19.50
CA LEU A 129 -15.23 17.57 20.17
C LEU A 129 -15.72 16.50 19.18
N VAL A 130 -16.12 16.91 17.96
CA VAL A 130 -16.56 15.98 16.92
C VAL A 130 -15.38 15.13 16.43
N ALA A 131 -14.22 15.76 16.21
CA ALA A 131 -12.99 15.07 15.84
C ALA A 131 -12.56 14.04 16.90
N LYS A 132 -12.70 14.37 18.19
CA LYS A 132 -12.46 13.42 19.29
C LYS A 132 -13.40 12.23 19.22
N VAL A 133 -14.71 12.45 19.13
CA VAL A 133 -15.70 11.37 19.06
C VAL A 133 -15.45 10.45 17.86
N GLU A 134 -15.08 11.01 16.70
CA GLU A 134 -14.74 10.25 15.50
C GLU A 134 -13.48 9.40 15.68
N ALA A 135 -12.45 9.89 16.35
CA ALA A 135 -11.24 9.09 16.65
C ALA A 135 -11.56 7.88 17.52
N TRP A 136 -12.33 8.06 18.60
CA TRP A 136 -12.80 6.97 19.46
C TRP A 136 -13.71 6.00 18.72
N LYS A 137 -14.59 6.51 17.85
CA LYS A 137 -15.47 5.68 17.02
C LYS A 137 -14.65 4.84 16.04
N ALA A 138 -13.69 5.46 15.32
CA ALA A 138 -12.83 4.77 14.36
C ALA A 138 -11.97 3.69 15.02
N TRP A 139 -11.42 3.97 16.21
CA TRP A 139 -10.72 2.98 17.02
C TRP A 139 -11.67 1.84 17.46
N GLY A 140 -12.86 2.17 17.99
CA GLY A 140 -13.82 1.19 18.50
C GLY A 140 -14.48 0.33 17.43
N SER A 141 -14.66 0.84 16.21
CA SER A 141 -15.25 0.10 15.09
C SER A 141 -14.22 -0.62 14.21
N HIS A 142 -12.94 -0.58 14.57
CA HIS A 142 -11.88 -1.16 13.73
C HIS A 142 -11.99 -2.70 13.68
N PRO A 143 -12.10 -3.32 12.49
CA PRO A 143 -12.42 -4.75 12.35
C PRO A 143 -11.26 -5.70 12.69
N SER A 144 -10.01 -5.21 12.70
CA SER A 144 -8.82 -6.06 12.93
C SER A 144 -8.44 -6.26 14.41
N GLY A 145 -9.28 -5.83 15.34
CA GLY A 145 -9.04 -6.04 16.78
C GLY A 145 -7.97 -5.16 17.40
N ILE A 146 -7.63 -4.02 16.78
CA ILE A 146 -6.65 -3.04 17.31
C ILE A 146 -6.98 -2.64 18.75
N GLN A 147 -8.26 -2.68 19.14
CA GLN A 147 -8.67 -2.33 20.50
C GLN A 147 -7.99 -3.22 21.55
N PHE A 148 -7.87 -4.52 21.31
CA PHE A 148 -7.20 -5.43 22.24
C PHE A 148 -5.70 -5.14 22.32
N LEU A 149 -5.10 -4.76 21.20
CA LEU A 149 -3.68 -4.42 21.14
C LEU A 149 -3.38 -3.13 21.93
N SER A 150 -4.13 -2.06 21.68
CA SER A 150 -3.98 -0.79 22.40
C SER A 150 -4.35 -0.92 23.89
N ILE A 151 -5.39 -1.69 24.24
CA ILE A 151 -5.75 -1.95 25.65
C ILE A 151 -4.65 -2.75 26.35
N SER A 152 -4.12 -3.80 25.72
CA SER A 152 -3.00 -4.57 26.26
C SER A 152 -1.80 -3.66 26.52
N TYR A 153 -1.48 -2.78 25.58
CA TYR A 153 -0.38 -1.84 25.73
C TYR A 153 -0.64 -0.81 26.85
N ALA A 154 -1.82 -0.21 26.91
CA ALA A 154 -2.19 0.74 27.96
C ALA A 154 -2.18 0.12 29.37
N MET A 155 -2.56 -1.15 29.52
CA MET A 155 -2.47 -1.87 30.80
C MET A 155 -1.04 -1.95 31.34
N LEU A 156 -0.01 -1.94 30.48
CA LEU A 156 1.39 -1.93 30.93
C LEU A 156 1.78 -0.63 31.64
N TYR A 157 1.02 0.45 31.46
CA TYR A 157 1.24 1.73 32.14
C TYR A 157 0.51 1.85 33.49
N LEU A 158 -0.27 0.85 33.88
CA LEU A 158 -0.86 0.72 35.23
C LEU A 158 0.11 0.10 36.26
N THR A 159 1.43 0.13 35.98
CA THR A 159 2.45 -0.51 36.81
C THR A 159 3.31 0.50 37.55
N VAL A 160 3.50 0.31 38.86
CA VAL A 160 4.47 1.09 39.63
C VAL A 160 5.90 0.53 39.50
N LEU A 161 6.06 -0.64 38.86
CA LEU A 161 7.31 -1.39 38.78
C LEU A 161 8.23 -0.89 37.65
N SER A 162 8.65 0.36 37.75
CA SER A 162 9.63 0.96 36.85
C SER A 162 10.86 1.42 37.64
N PRO A 163 12.09 1.06 37.24
CA PRO A 163 13.32 1.53 37.91
C PRO A 163 13.42 3.07 37.96
N ASN A 164 12.86 3.71 36.93
CA ASN A 164 12.82 5.17 36.80
C ASN A 164 11.50 5.77 37.34
N GLY A 165 10.60 4.95 37.88
CA GLY A 165 9.30 5.39 38.41
C GLY A 165 9.44 6.09 39.75
N ALA A 166 8.70 7.18 39.92
CA ALA A 166 8.75 8.00 41.14
C ALA A 166 8.30 7.23 42.39
N LEU A 167 7.21 6.45 42.29
CA LEU A 167 6.62 5.71 43.43
C LEU A 167 7.57 4.61 43.94
N LEU A 168 8.11 3.78 43.04
CA LEU A 168 9.07 2.73 43.42
C LEU A 168 10.36 3.33 43.99
N THR A 169 10.85 4.41 43.39
CA THR A 169 12.03 5.12 43.88
C THR A 169 11.83 5.63 45.31
N ALA A 170 10.70 6.30 45.56
CA ALA A 170 10.38 6.83 46.88
C ALA A 170 10.32 5.71 47.92
N TYR A 171 9.67 4.59 47.60
CA TYR A 171 9.62 3.41 48.47
C TYR A 171 11.00 2.84 48.78
N LEU A 172 11.86 2.67 47.77
CA LEU A 172 13.21 2.10 47.97
C LEU A 172 14.11 3.02 48.78
N MET A 173 14.01 4.34 48.59
CA MET A 173 14.74 5.31 49.41
C MET A 173 14.26 5.27 50.87
N GLN A 174 12.95 5.12 51.12
CA GLN A 174 12.41 4.92 52.46
C GLN A 174 12.88 3.61 53.09
N ARG A 175 13.09 2.55 52.29
CA ARG A 175 13.69 1.27 52.72
C ARG A 175 15.22 1.36 52.94
N GLY A 176 15.83 2.53 52.75
CA GLY A 176 17.26 2.75 52.98
C GLY A 176 18.18 2.29 51.84
N VAL A 177 17.64 2.07 50.64
CA VAL A 177 18.47 1.83 49.44
C VAL A 177 19.17 3.12 49.06
N THR A 178 20.48 3.06 48.87
CA THR A 178 21.26 4.27 48.60
C THR A 178 21.04 4.78 47.18
N SER A 179 21.23 6.09 46.97
CA SER A 179 21.03 6.73 45.67
C SER A 179 21.92 6.14 44.56
N TRP A 180 23.16 5.76 44.87
CA TRP A 180 24.07 5.19 43.87
C TRP A 180 23.63 3.78 43.44
N GLN A 181 23.08 2.97 44.36
CA GLN A 181 22.55 1.63 44.05
C GLN A 181 21.35 1.76 43.10
N LEU A 182 20.45 2.70 43.38
CA LEU A 182 19.32 3.01 42.50
C LEU A 182 19.80 3.45 41.12
N SER A 183 20.78 4.36 41.04
CA SER A 183 21.33 4.83 39.76
C SER A 183 21.97 3.70 38.95
N LEU A 184 22.71 2.79 39.60
CA LEU A 184 23.32 1.64 38.94
C LEU A 184 22.25 0.70 38.34
N LEU A 185 21.21 0.38 39.12
CA LEU A 185 20.12 -0.50 38.67
C LEU A 185 19.29 0.15 37.54
N ARG A 186 19.07 1.47 37.59
CA ARG A 186 18.43 2.22 36.49
C ARG A 186 19.26 2.18 35.21
N GLY A 187 20.57 2.37 35.31
CA GLY A 187 21.50 2.24 34.19
C GLY A 187 21.45 0.84 33.57
N ALA A 188 21.47 -0.21 34.41
CA ALA A 188 21.33 -1.59 33.95
C ALA A 188 19.98 -1.86 33.26
N GLY A 189 18.88 -1.37 33.83
CA GLY A 189 17.55 -1.50 33.23
C GLY A 189 17.41 -0.77 31.89
N ALA A 190 18.09 0.37 31.74
CA ALA A 190 18.14 1.11 30.48
C ALA A 190 18.91 0.34 29.40
N ILE A 191 20.09 -0.20 29.72
CA ILE A 191 20.87 -1.05 28.82
C ILE A 191 20.07 -2.27 28.38
N LEU A 192 19.43 -2.98 29.33
CA LEU A 192 18.59 -4.15 29.02
C LEU A 192 17.39 -3.77 28.14
N GLY A 193 16.83 -2.57 28.31
CA GLY A 193 15.82 -2.04 27.41
C GLY A 193 16.33 -1.91 25.98
N VAL A 194 17.50 -1.27 25.78
CA VAL A 194 18.12 -1.12 24.45
C VAL A 194 18.38 -2.48 23.80
N LEU A 195 18.93 -3.42 24.57
CA LEU A 195 19.17 -4.79 24.10
C LEU A 195 17.86 -5.50 23.71
N GLY A 196 16.77 -5.27 24.43
CA GLY A 196 15.44 -5.80 24.07
C GLY A 196 14.94 -5.29 22.72
N VAL A 197 15.12 -4.00 22.43
CA VAL A 197 14.77 -3.40 21.14
C VAL A 197 15.67 -3.93 20.01
N MET A 198 16.98 -4.01 20.23
CA MET A 198 17.94 -4.56 19.26
C MET A 198 17.73 -6.05 18.99
N GLY A 199 17.31 -6.80 20.00
CA GLY A 199 17.00 -8.23 19.90
C GLY A 199 15.67 -8.53 19.20
N HIS A 200 14.74 -7.58 19.16
CA HIS A 200 13.39 -7.80 18.61
C HIS A 200 13.39 -8.21 17.13
N PRO A 201 14.12 -7.55 16.20
CA PRO A 201 14.19 -8.00 14.80
C PRO A 201 14.76 -9.41 14.63
N ILE A 202 15.73 -9.80 15.48
CA ILE A 202 16.32 -11.14 15.47
C ILE A 202 15.27 -12.17 15.90
N LEU A 203 14.56 -11.88 16.99
CA LEU A 203 13.47 -12.72 17.47
C LEU A 203 12.38 -12.91 16.41
N CYS A 204 11.97 -11.82 15.73
CA CYS A 204 11.02 -11.86 14.62
C CYS A 204 11.49 -12.74 13.45
N ARG A 205 12.79 -12.79 13.15
CA ARG A 205 13.35 -13.67 12.11
C ARG A 205 13.36 -15.15 12.53
N LEU A 206 13.52 -15.42 13.82
CA LEU A 206 13.63 -16.79 14.34
C LEU A 206 12.27 -17.47 14.51
N VAL A 207 11.31 -16.78 15.15
CA VAL A 207 10.01 -17.39 15.50
C VAL A 207 8.85 -16.83 14.67
N GLY A 208 9.05 -15.71 13.98
CA GLY A 208 8.00 -14.95 13.29
C GLY A 208 7.52 -13.74 14.10
N GLY A 209 6.87 -12.78 13.44
CA GLY A 209 6.46 -11.51 14.07
C GLY A 209 5.53 -11.68 15.27
N ARG A 210 4.32 -12.21 15.06
CA ARG A 210 3.30 -12.41 16.12
C ARG A 210 3.80 -13.24 17.32
N PRO A 211 4.45 -14.41 17.14
CA PRO A 211 4.99 -15.15 18.28
C PRO A 211 6.16 -14.45 18.97
N ALA A 212 6.95 -13.63 18.27
CA ALA A 212 7.98 -12.80 18.90
C ALA A 212 7.37 -11.77 19.86
N GLU A 213 6.28 -11.10 19.48
CA GLU A 213 5.60 -10.15 20.38
C GLU A 213 4.93 -10.88 21.56
N ALA A 214 4.31 -12.05 21.31
CA ALA A 214 3.76 -12.89 22.35
C ALA A 214 4.83 -13.33 23.37
N PHE A 215 6.03 -13.67 22.88
CA PHE A 215 7.17 -13.99 23.72
C PHE A 215 7.59 -12.78 24.56
N SER A 216 7.71 -11.58 23.97
CA SER A 216 8.13 -10.38 24.68
C SER A 216 7.19 -10.00 25.83
N VAL A 217 5.87 -10.05 25.62
CA VAL A 217 4.89 -9.74 26.69
C VAL A 217 4.84 -10.85 27.76
N THR A 218 5.02 -12.10 27.37
CA THR A 218 5.06 -13.24 28.31
C THR A 218 6.35 -13.20 29.15
N TRP A 219 7.48 -12.85 28.55
CA TRP A 219 8.75 -12.60 29.24
C TRP A 219 8.61 -11.48 30.28
N LEU A 220 7.97 -10.37 29.88
CA LEU A 220 7.66 -9.26 30.78
C LEU A 220 6.83 -9.75 31.97
N ALA A 221 5.70 -10.44 31.73
CA ALA A 221 4.82 -10.96 32.77
C ALA A 221 5.53 -11.95 33.71
N GLY A 222 6.34 -12.86 33.19
CA GLY A 222 7.14 -13.79 33.98
C GLY A 222 8.17 -13.08 34.85
N SER A 223 8.84 -12.06 34.32
CA SER A 223 9.84 -11.27 35.04
C SER A 223 9.23 -10.48 36.20
N VAL A 224 8.07 -9.82 36.00
CA VAL A 224 7.40 -9.11 37.11
C VAL A 224 6.75 -10.07 38.13
N MET A 225 6.32 -11.26 37.70
CA MET A 225 5.87 -12.30 38.64
C MET A 225 7.02 -12.78 39.53
N LEU A 226 8.21 -13.02 38.96
CA LEU A 226 9.41 -13.31 39.73
C LEU A 226 9.75 -12.17 40.70
N ALA A 227 9.62 -10.92 40.27
CA ALA A 227 9.81 -9.76 41.14
C ALA A 227 8.83 -9.80 42.34
N LEU A 228 7.55 -10.05 42.12
CA LEU A 228 6.56 -10.16 43.21
C LEU A 228 6.94 -11.26 44.21
N VAL A 229 7.35 -12.43 43.74
CA VAL A 229 7.80 -13.53 44.61
C VAL A 229 9.03 -13.11 45.42
N ALA A 230 10.05 -12.53 44.76
CA ALA A 230 11.25 -12.06 45.43
C ALA A 230 10.96 -10.94 46.46
N PHE A 231 9.98 -10.08 46.19
CA PHE A 231 9.56 -9.02 47.12
C PHE A 231 8.87 -9.59 48.36
N ARG A 232 8.05 -10.64 48.22
CA ARG A 232 7.36 -11.30 49.34
C ARG A 232 8.34 -11.95 50.32
N GLU A 233 9.43 -12.49 49.80
CA GLU A 233 10.51 -13.10 50.59
C GLU A 233 11.50 -12.05 51.15
N ALA A 234 11.37 -10.78 50.79
CA ALA A 234 12.33 -9.77 51.18
C ALA A 234 12.04 -9.24 52.60
N PRO A 235 12.90 -9.52 53.61
CA PRO A 235 12.69 -9.06 54.97
C PRO A 235 12.69 -7.53 55.05
N GLU A 236 11.96 -6.96 56.01
CA GLU A 236 11.88 -5.51 56.27
C GLU A 236 13.17 -4.96 56.93
N ALA A 237 14.33 -5.37 56.44
CA ALA A 237 15.62 -4.83 56.83
C ALA A 237 15.98 -3.61 55.96
N PRO A 238 16.67 -2.59 56.53
CA PRO A 238 17.14 -1.44 55.77
C PRO A 238 18.24 -1.84 54.78
N GLY A 239 18.21 -1.22 53.59
CA GLY A 239 19.21 -1.42 52.54
C GLY A 239 18.85 -2.51 51.52
N LEU A 240 19.83 -2.86 50.68
CA LEU A 240 19.65 -3.76 49.55
C LEU A 240 20.02 -5.21 49.92
N GLY A 241 19.09 -5.91 50.58
CA GLY A 241 19.23 -7.35 50.86
C GLY A 241 19.14 -8.22 49.58
N PRO A 242 19.51 -9.51 49.65
CA PRO A 242 19.57 -10.40 48.47
C PRO A 242 18.22 -10.58 47.77
N ALA A 243 17.13 -10.75 48.51
CA ALA A 243 15.78 -10.86 47.94
C ALA A 243 15.32 -9.56 47.26
N LEU A 244 15.64 -8.40 47.86
CA LEU A 244 15.35 -7.09 47.26
C LEU A 244 16.20 -6.82 46.02
N LEU A 245 17.45 -7.31 46.00
CA LEU A 245 18.30 -7.27 44.82
C LEU A 245 17.71 -8.12 43.68
N ILE A 246 17.25 -9.34 43.97
CA ILE A 246 16.57 -10.19 42.97
C ILE A 246 15.31 -9.50 42.44
N PHE A 247 14.51 -8.88 43.30
CA PHE A 247 13.37 -8.06 42.91
C PHE A 247 13.78 -6.95 41.93
N MET A 248 14.83 -6.20 42.23
CA MET A 248 15.32 -5.13 41.37
C MET A 248 15.87 -5.64 40.03
N VAL A 249 16.65 -6.73 40.05
CA VAL A 249 17.20 -7.35 38.84
C VAL A 249 16.08 -7.87 37.96
N ALA A 250 15.05 -8.51 38.53
CA ALA A 250 13.88 -8.97 37.79
C ALA A 250 13.15 -7.81 37.09
N ILE A 251 12.99 -6.66 37.74
CA ILE A 251 12.42 -5.45 37.12
C ILE A 251 13.33 -4.94 36.00
N CYS A 252 14.66 -4.96 36.16
CA CYS A 252 15.58 -4.55 35.10
C CYS A 252 15.52 -5.49 33.89
N VAL A 253 15.45 -6.80 34.10
CA VAL A 253 15.29 -7.82 33.05
C VAL A 253 13.94 -7.71 32.35
N ALA A 254 12.90 -7.32 33.08
CA ALA A 254 11.57 -7.05 32.52
C ALA A 254 11.59 -5.92 31.47
N ARG A 255 12.53 -4.97 31.55
CA ARG A 255 12.65 -3.85 30.58
C ARG A 255 12.90 -4.32 29.16
N ALA A 256 13.67 -5.40 28.98
CA ALA A 256 13.92 -5.97 27.66
C ALA A 256 12.62 -6.42 26.99
N GLY A 257 11.75 -7.13 27.72
CA GLY A 257 10.44 -7.56 27.23
C GLY A 257 9.48 -6.39 26.98
N LEU A 258 9.45 -5.41 27.88
CA LEU A 258 8.60 -4.23 27.75
C LEU A 258 8.89 -3.43 26.47
N TYR A 259 10.14 -3.03 26.26
CA TYR A 259 10.49 -2.20 25.10
C TYR A 259 10.45 -2.99 23.78
N SER A 260 10.75 -4.30 23.82
CA SER A 260 10.56 -5.18 22.67
C SER A 260 9.07 -5.26 22.28
N PHE A 261 8.18 -5.40 23.27
CA PHE A 261 6.74 -5.46 23.05
C PHE A 261 6.16 -4.11 22.58
N GLU A 262 6.61 -3.00 23.15
CA GLU A 262 6.20 -1.64 22.72
C GLU A 262 6.53 -1.40 21.23
N LEU A 263 7.74 -1.76 20.78
CA LEU A 263 8.10 -1.68 19.36
C LEU A 263 7.22 -2.60 18.50
N ALA A 264 6.92 -3.80 18.99
CA ALA A 264 6.11 -4.77 18.28
C ALA A 264 4.66 -4.29 18.08
N VAL A 265 4.02 -3.81 19.16
CA VAL A 265 2.69 -3.20 19.14
C VAL A 265 2.65 -2.05 18.15
N LEU A 266 3.64 -1.14 18.21
CA LEU A 266 3.72 -0.02 17.27
C LEU A 266 3.76 -0.49 15.82
N ASN A 267 4.63 -1.46 15.50
CA ASN A 267 4.75 -2.00 14.15
C ASN A 267 3.45 -2.66 13.69
N THR A 268 2.83 -3.46 14.54
CA THR A 268 1.58 -4.16 14.23
C THR A 268 0.40 -3.20 14.09
N GLU A 269 0.27 -2.18 14.96
CA GLU A 269 -0.74 -1.14 14.80
C GLU A 269 -0.56 -0.37 13.49
N GLN A 270 0.68 -0.03 13.10
CA GLN A 270 0.94 0.67 11.85
C GLN A 270 0.62 -0.17 10.60
N GLU A 271 0.83 -1.49 10.67
CA GLU A 271 0.45 -2.42 9.60
C GLU A 271 -1.06 -2.61 9.51
N LEU A 272 -1.77 -2.60 10.63
CA LEU A 272 -3.21 -2.84 10.69
C LEU A 272 -4.05 -1.58 10.48
N ALA A 273 -3.54 -0.41 10.84
CA ALA A 273 -4.28 0.84 10.77
C ALA A 273 -4.28 1.44 9.36
N ASP A 274 -5.48 1.73 8.86
CA ASP A 274 -5.69 2.46 7.61
C ASP A 274 -4.99 3.82 7.62
N ALA A 275 -4.37 4.19 6.49
CA ALA A 275 -3.64 5.44 6.35
C ALA A 275 -4.46 6.69 6.71
N ARG A 276 -5.79 6.65 6.55
CA ARG A 276 -6.70 7.77 6.87
C ARG A 276 -6.94 7.94 8.38
N HIS A 277 -6.93 6.85 9.15
CA HIS A 277 -7.30 6.86 10.57
C HIS A 277 -6.10 6.57 11.49
N ARG A 278 -4.90 6.36 10.95
CA ARG A 278 -3.71 5.96 11.70
C ARG A 278 -3.32 6.95 12.80
N SER A 279 -3.29 8.24 12.49
CA SER A 279 -2.98 9.28 13.50
C SER A 279 -4.09 9.41 14.56
N ALA A 280 -5.36 9.20 14.16
CA ALA A 280 -6.50 9.18 15.09
C ALA A 280 -6.41 7.99 16.06
N ILE A 281 -6.13 6.79 15.56
CA ILE A 281 -5.90 5.59 16.38
C ILE A 281 -4.70 5.79 17.31
N GLY A 282 -3.59 6.32 16.81
CA GLY A 282 -2.41 6.66 17.62
C GLY A 282 -2.69 7.69 18.73
N SER A 283 -3.59 8.64 18.48
CA SER A 283 -4.02 9.61 19.50
C SER A 283 -4.89 8.97 20.59
N VAL A 284 -5.73 7.99 20.25
CA VAL A 284 -6.51 7.21 21.21
C VAL A 284 -5.60 6.35 22.06
N ASP A 285 -4.62 5.68 21.46
CA ASP A 285 -3.62 4.88 22.17
C ASP A 285 -2.85 5.74 23.21
N THR A 286 -2.38 6.91 22.79
CA THR A 286 -1.72 7.86 23.69
C THR A 286 -2.64 8.34 24.82
N ALA A 287 -3.93 8.54 24.55
CA ALA A 287 -4.92 8.90 25.56
C ALA A 287 -5.14 7.77 26.57
N LEU A 288 -5.24 6.51 26.11
CA LEU A 288 -5.38 5.33 26.98
C LEU A 288 -4.16 5.17 27.90
N VAL A 289 -2.95 5.32 27.36
CA VAL A 289 -1.70 5.33 28.14
C VAL A 289 -1.68 6.45 29.18
N SER A 290 -2.16 7.64 28.82
CA SER A 290 -2.25 8.78 29.75
C SER A 290 -3.26 8.53 30.87
N ILE A 291 -4.42 7.95 30.56
CA ILE A 291 -5.43 7.55 31.56
C ILE A 291 -4.85 6.50 32.51
N ALA A 292 -4.19 5.47 31.98
CA ALA A 292 -3.52 4.45 32.77
C ALA A 292 -2.47 5.06 33.71
N THR A 293 -1.64 5.98 33.20
CA THR A 293 -0.62 6.67 33.99
C THR A 293 -1.24 7.52 35.12
N LEU A 294 -2.36 8.22 34.85
CA LEU A 294 -3.09 8.98 35.86
C LEU A 294 -3.71 8.06 36.93
N MET A 295 -4.26 6.91 36.53
CA MET A 295 -4.77 5.91 37.47
C MET A 295 -3.65 5.35 38.34
N MET A 296 -2.48 5.06 37.76
CA MET A 296 -1.31 4.60 38.49
C MET A 296 -0.87 5.63 39.54
N TYR A 297 -0.67 6.90 39.16
CA TYR A 297 -0.32 7.94 40.12
C TYR A 297 -1.42 8.21 41.16
N GLY A 298 -2.68 8.18 40.75
CA GLY A 298 -3.84 8.29 41.65
C GLY A 298 -3.85 7.19 42.71
N SER A 299 -3.52 5.95 42.33
CA SER A 299 -3.42 4.85 43.29
C SER A 299 -2.33 5.07 44.34
N GLY A 300 -1.20 5.70 43.96
CA GLY A 300 -0.13 6.05 44.89
C GLY A 300 -0.46 7.20 45.83
N LEU A 301 -1.41 8.08 45.46
CA LEU A 301 -1.93 9.11 46.36
C LEU A 301 -2.90 8.55 47.40
N ILE A 302 -3.68 7.53 47.01
CA ILE A 302 -4.62 6.86 47.92
C ILE A 302 -3.88 5.94 48.88
N LEU A 303 -2.86 5.24 48.38
CA LEU A 303 -2.02 4.30 49.14
C LEU A 303 -0.66 4.95 49.41
N ASP A 304 -0.67 5.92 50.31
CA ASP A 304 0.45 6.81 50.63
C ASP A 304 1.48 6.20 51.61
N LYS A 305 1.10 5.14 52.34
CA LYS A 305 1.95 4.50 53.35
C LYS A 305 2.85 3.41 52.76
N PRO A 306 4.15 3.35 53.15
CA PRO A 306 5.08 2.33 52.65
C PRO A 306 4.64 0.90 52.99
N ALA A 307 4.00 0.68 54.14
CA ALA A 307 3.47 -0.63 54.52
C ALA A 307 2.42 -1.17 53.53
N GLN A 308 1.70 -0.28 52.85
CA GLN A 308 0.68 -0.65 51.85
C GLN A 308 1.25 -0.82 50.44
N PHE A 309 2.53 -0.52 50.22
CA PHE A 309 3.16 -0.55 48.90
C PHE A 309 3.13 -1.94 48.25
N HIS A 310 3.09 -3.01 49.05
CA HIS A 310 2.94 -4.37 48.55
C HIS A 310 1.64 -4.58 47.74
N ILE A 311 0.56 -3.83 48.05
CA ILE A 311 -0.71 -3.85 47.30
C ILE A 311 -0.49 -3.26 45.91
N LEU A 312 0.22 -2.13 45.80
CA LEU A 312 0.58 -1.49 44.54
C LEU A 312 1.40 -2.44 43.64
N ILE A 313 2.36 -3.15 44.22
CA ILE A 313 3.16 -4.15 43.50
C ILE A 313 2.26 -5.28 42.99
N ALA A 314 1.40 -5.84 43.84
CA ALA A 314 0.51 -6.93 43.45
C ALA A 314 -0.48 -6.51 42.35
N CYS A 315 -1.10 -5.33 42.46
CA CYS A 315 -1.95 -4.76 41.42
C CYS A 315 -1.19 -4.55 40.10
N SER A 316 0.05 -4.08 40.18
CA SER A 316 0.90 -3.89 39.01
C SER A 316 1.17 -5.21 38.27
N VAL A 317 1.52 -6.28 38.99
CA VAL A 317 1.70 -7.61 38.38
C VAL A 317 0.40 -8.14 37.81
N CYS A 318 -0.74 -7.89 38.47
CA CYS A 318 -2.06 -8.26 37.94
C CYS A 318 -2.34 -7.56 36.60
N PHE A 319 -2.14 -6.24 36.49
CA PHE A 319 -2.36 -5.54 35.22
C PHE A 319 -1.38 -5.97 34.12
N VAL A 320 -0.11 -6.20 34.44
CA VAL A 320 0.88 -6.68 33.45
C VAL A 320 0.56 -8.10 32.97
N THR A 321 0.10 -8.98 33.86
CA THR A 321 -0.35 -10.33 33.47
C THR A 321 -1.65 -10.29 32.67
N MET A 322 -2.60 -9.43 33.03
CA MET A 322 -3.81 -9.18 32.23
C MET A 322 -3.49 -8.62 30.84
N ALA A 323 -2.47 -7.76 30.72
CA ALA A 323 -1.99 -7.29 29.41
C ALA A 323 -1.53 -8.47 28.55
N ALA A 324 -0.68 -9.35 29.10
CA ALA A 324 -0.24 -10.56 28.39
C ALA A 324 -1.43 -11.44 27.95
N VAL A 325 -2.40 -11.67 28.84
CA VAL A 325 -3.62 -12.42 28.50
C VAL A 325 -4.42 -11.73 27.40
N THR A 326 -4.60 -10.40 27.47
CA THR A 326 -5.33 -9.62 26.47
C THR A 326 -4.65 -9.70 25.09
N TYR A 327 -3.32 -9.63 25.05
CA TYR A 327 -2.56 -9.84 23.82
C TYR A 327 -2.71 -11.27 23.27
N TRP A 328 -2.60 -12.29 24.12
CA TRP A 328 -2.82 -13.68 23.71
C TRP A 328 -4.24 -13.91 23.18
N LEU A 329 -5.26 -13.32 23.81
CA LEU A 329 -6.63 -13.33 23.29
C LEU A 329 -6.70 -12.69 21.90
N TRP A 330 -6.02 -11.57 21.67
CA TRP A 330 -5.95 -10.97 20.34
C TRP A 330 -5.30 -11.90 19.31
N VAL A 331 -4.20 -12.58 19.67
CA VAL A 331 -3.54 -13.56 18.79
C VAL A 331 -4.47 -14.72 18.43
N LEU A 332 -5.27 -15.20 19.39
CA LEU A 332 -6.20 -16.31 19.20
C LEU A 332 -7.46 -15.91 18.41
N LEU A 333 -8.03 -14.73 18.71
CA LEU A 333 -9.29 -14.28 18.10
C LEU A 333 -9.09 -13.71 16.70
N PHE A 334 -7.96 -13.06 16.44
CA PHE A 334 -7.70 -12.38 15.17
C PHE A 334 -6.61 -13.10 14.37
N HIS A 335 -7.00 -14.22 13.75
CA HIS A 335 -6.20 -14.86 12.72
C HIS A 335 -6.20 -14.00 11.45
N SER A 336 -5.07 -13.34 11.21
CA SER A 336 -4.82 -12.73 9.91
C SER A 336 -4.45 -13.86 8.95
N HIS A 337 -5.37 -14.28 8.07
CA HIS A 337 -4.94 -14.86 6.81
C HIS A 337 -4.15 -13.77 6.08
N ARG A 338 -2.81 -13.92 6.00
CA ARG A 338 -2.05 -13.15 5.03
C ARG A 338 -2.54 -13.57 3.65
N HIS A 339 -3.53 -12.88 3.12
CA HIS A 339 -3.64 -12.76 1.68
C HIS A 339 -2.34 -12.09 1.25
N ARG A 340 -1.44 -12.89 0.67
CA ARG A 340 -0.30 -12.33 -0.07
C ARG A 340 -0.90 -11.51 -1.21
N HIS A 341 -1.10 -10.23 -0.98
CA HIS A 341 -1.14 -9.27 -2.07
C HIS A 341 0.24 -9.37 -2.74
N ALA A 342 0.26 -9.84 -3.98
CA ALA A 342 1.47 -9.84 -4.80
C ALA A 342 2.03 -8.41 -4.77
N GLY A 343 3.25 -8.29 -4.25
CA GLY A 343 3.77 -7.03 -3.76
C GLY A 343 3.84 -5.93 -4.81
N THR A 344 3.48 -4.73 -4.40
CA THR A 344 4.17 -3.50 -4.80
C THR A 344 5.66 -3.67 -4.52
N LYS A 345 6.44 -4.02 -5.55
CA LYS A 345 7.90 -3.98 -5.48
C LYS A 345 8.36 -2.53 -5.65
N VAL A 346 8.73 -1.90 -4.53
CA VAL A 346 9.76 -0.85 -4.56
C VAL A 346 11.10 -1.56 -4.73
N ALA A 347 11.86 -1.15 -5.73
CA ALA A 347 13.19 -1.66 -6.05
C ALA A 347 14.17 -1.45 -4.89
N GLY A 348 15.12 -2.39 -4.75
CA GLY A 348 16.19 -2.32 -3.76
C GLY A 348 16.97 -3.63 -3.64
N ASP A 349 17.69 -3.96 -4.71
CA ASP A 349 19.06 -4.50 -4.76
C ASP A 349 19.51 -5.81 -4.04
N TYR A 350 20.07 -6.67 -4.90
CA TYR A 350 21.11 -7.70 -4.79
C TYR A 350 21.16 -8.60 -3.54
N GLY A 351 20.76 -9.86 -3.76
CA GLY A 351 21.02 -10.98 -2.85
C GLY A 351 20.75 -12.32 -3.53
N LEU A 352 21.67 -12.74 -4.39
CA LEU A 352 21.73 -14.09 -4.92
C LEU A 352 22.05 -15.07 -3.77
N CYS A 353 21.25 -16.12 -3.58
CA CYS A 353 21.68 -17.53 -3.35
C CYS A 353 20.58 -18.38 -2.70
N LEU A 354 20.02 -19.27 -3.54
CA LEU A 354 19.94 -20.73 -3.41
C LEU A 354 19.55 -21.41 -2.08
N ALA A 355 18.67 -22.41 -2.28
CA ALA A 355 18.32 -23.56 -1.43
C ALA A 355 17.36 -23.26 -0.25
N ALA A 356 16.43 -24.13 0.14
CA ALA A 356 16.19 -25.53 -0.22
C ALA A 356 14.69 -25.88 -0.16
N THR A 357 14.36 -26.92 -0.93
CA THR A 357 13.13 -27.71 -1.04
C THR A 357 12.67 -28.36 0.28
N GLU A 358 11.34 -28.51 0.47
CA GLU A 358 10.60 -29.81 0.62
C GLU A 358 9.16 -29.65 1.20
N PRO A 359 8.27 -30.68 1.06
CA PRO A 359 6.89 -30.49 0.57
C PRO A 359 5.76 -30.86 1.56
N ASP A 360 4.53 -30.72 1.03
CA ASP A 360 3.31 -31.47 1.35
C ASP A 360 2.69 -31.42 2.76
N VAL A 361 1.52 -30.75 2.85
CA VAL A 361 0.37 -31.26 3.63
C VAL A 361 -0.93 -30.94 2.88
N GLN A 362 -1.57 -31.99 2.35
CA GLN A 362 -2.98 -32.00 1.93
C GLN A 362 -3.89 -31.89 3.16
N ILE A 363 -4.90 -30.99 3.14
CA ILE A 363 -6.16 -31.22 3.86
C ILE A 363 -7.33 -30.74 2.98
N GLN A 364 -8.18 -31.70 2.60
CA GLN A 364 -9.52 -31.52 2.03
C GLN A 364 -10.49 -30.91 3.06
N GLY A 365 -11.39 -30.02 2.64
CA GLY A 365 -12.48 -29.58 3.51
C GLY A 365 -13.46 -28.59 2.89
N HIS A 366 -14.53 -29.13 2.31
CA HIS A 366 -15.88 -28.56 2.14
C HIS A 366 -16.12 -27.18 1.50
N LEU A 367 -16.67 -27.27 0.29
CA LEU A 367 -17.57 -26.30 -0.34
C LEU A 367 -18.84 -26.06 0.49
N THR A 368 -19.12 -24.80 0.82
CA THR A 368 -20.50 -24.31 0.96
C THR A 368 -20.64 -22.93 0.33
N LYS A 369 -21.55 -22.86 -0.65
CA LYS A 369 -22.00 -21.69 -1.39
C LYS A 369 -22.52 -20.58 -0.47
N LEU A 370 -22.13 -19.33 -0.73
CA LEU A 370 -22.92 -18.14 -0.42
C LEU A 370 -22.73 -17.12 -1.57
N GLU A 371 -23.84 -16.69 -2.15
CA GLU A 371 -23.95 -15.70 -3.23
C GLU A 371 -23.60 -14.28 -2.73
N PRO A 372 -23.03 -13.40 -3.58
CA PRO A 372 -22.75 -12.02 -3.19
C PRO A 372 -23.94 -11.09 -3.47
N SER A 373 -24.47 -10.46 -2.42
CA SER A 373 -25.31 -9.27 -2.50
C SER A 373 -24.45 -8.04 -2.81
N THR A 374 -24.85 -7.28 -3.82
CA THR A 374 -24.31 -5.98 -4.24
C THR A 374 -24.34 -4.91 -3.15
N PRO A 375 -23.38 -3.97 -3.15
CA PRO A 375 -23.61 -2.62 -2.65
C PRO A 375 -23.53 -1.55 -3.77
N PRO A 376 -24.18 -0.39 -3.58
CA PRO A 376 -24.39 0.62 -4.61
C PRO A 376 -23.20 1.55 -4.83
N VAL A 377 -23.19 2.13 -6.04
CA VAL A 377 -22.33 3.17 -6.60
C VAL A 377 -22.69 4.56 -6.05
N ASN A 378 -21.70 5.47 -6.03
CA ASN A 378 -21.70 6.96 -6.08
C ASN A 378 -20.67 7.50 -5.08
N ASP A 379 -19.61 8.29 -5.34
CA ASP A 379 -18.94 9.01 -6.44
C ASP A 379 -17.61 9.56 -5.79
N PRO A 380 -16.80 10.49 -6.36
CA PRO A 380 -16.09 10.57 -7.64
C PRO A 380 -14.53 10.64 -7.49
N ILE A 381 -13.84 10.75 -8.64
CA ILE A 381 -12.38 10.80 -8.91
C ILE A 381 -11.77 12.21 -8.78
N TYR A 382 -10.45 12.29 -8.52
CA TYR A 382 -9.39 13.20 -9.08
C TYR A 382 -8.33 13.57 -7.99
N GLY A 383 -6.99 13.61 -8.20
CA GLY A 383 -6.09 13.32 -9.32
C GLY A 383 -4.64 13.84 -9.05
N GLY A 384 -3.61 13.15 -9.59
CA GLY A 384 -2.23 13.66 -9.92
C GLY A 384 -1.11 13.62 -8.85
N ILE A 385 0.22 13.45 -9.09
CA ILE A 385 1.16 13.31 -10.24
C ILE A 385 2.54 12.80 -9.68
N CYS A 386 3.31 12.02 -10.46
CA CYS A 386 4.65 11.45 -10.17
C CYS A 386 5.86 12.41 -10.33
N PRO A 387 6.99 12.22 -9.61
CA PRO A 387 8.27 12.90 -9.88
C PRO A 387 9.37 11.94 -10.39
N TRP A 388 9.85 12.14 -11.62
CA TRP A 388 11.20 11.75 -12.03
C TRP A 388 11.72 12.83 -12.99
N GLY A 389 12.56 13.72 -12.47
CA GLY A 389 13.40 14.61 -13.26
C GLY A 389 14.85 14.26 -12.97
N GLU A 390 15.52 13.65 -13.94
CA GLU A 390 16.97 13.54 -13.98
C GLU A 390 17.52 14.54 -14.99
N GLU A 391 18.64 15.13 -14.59
CA GLU A 391 19.42 16.19 -15.22
C GLU A 391 20.07 15.66 -16.52
N LEU A 392 19.73 16.25 -17.67
CA LEU A 392 20.40 15.98 -18.94
C LEU A 392 20.90 17.27 -19.58
N ASP A 393 22.12 17.17 -20.10
CA ASP A 393 23.02 18.24 -20.51
C ASP A 393 22.44 19.32 -21.44
N LYS A 394 22.97 20.54 -21.22
CA LYS A 394 22.67 21.75 -21.98
C LYS A 394 23.15 21.63 -23.42
N HIS A 395 22.23 21.58 -24.39
CA HIS A 395 22.31 22.32 -25.66
C HIS A 395 20.95 22.39 -26.39
N ASN A 396 20.30 23.56 -26.27
CA ASN A 396 19.60 24.29 -27.33
C ASN A 396 18.44 23.64 -28.11
N ILE A 397 17.23 23.51 -27.53
CA ILE A 397 15.92 23.54 -28.24
C ILE A 397 14.86 24.18 -27.31
N GLY A 398 13.96 25.01 -27.86
CA GLY A 398 12.99 25.91 -27.18
C GLY A 398 11.87 25.25 -26.34
N PRO A 399 10.92 26.05 -25.79
CA PRO A 399 10.13 25.65 -24.62
C PRO A 399 8.99 24.68 -24.99
N ALA A 400 9.07 23.43 -24.51
CA ALA A 400 7.97 22.48 -24.55
C ALA A 400 7.17 22.52 -23.25
N GLN A 401 5.85 22.73 -23.36
CA GLN A 401 4.89 22.71 -22.26
C GLN A 401 4.69 21.27 -21.72
N PRO A 402 4.50 21.07 -20.40
CA PRO A 402 4.30 19.74 -19.82
C PRO A 402 2.83 19.29 -19.98
N THR A 403 2.59 18.21 -20.71
CA THR A 403 1.30 17.50 -20.73
C THR A 403 1.17 16.63 -19.48
N SER A 404 0.14 16.92 -18.68
CA SER A 404 -0.16 16.31 -17.39
C SER A 404 -0.69 14.86 -17.52
N MET A 405 0.03 13.87 -16.97
CA MET A 405 -0.57 12.58 -16.63
C MET A 405 -1.34 12.72 -15.30
N ALA A 406 -2.66 12.86 -15.40
CA ALA A 406 -3.55 12.76 -14.24
C ALA A 406 -3.60 11.32 -13.71
N CYS A 407 -3.23 11.13 -12.44
CA CYS A 407 -3.30 9.85 -11.73
C CYS A 407 -4.77 9.36 -11.66
N ARG A 408 -5.08 8.19 -12.26
CA ARG A 408 -6.41 7.55 -12.25
C ARG A 408 -6.60 6.63 -11.04
N GLN A 409 -7.85 6.55 -10.58
CA GLN A 409 -8.31 5.59 -9.57
C GLN A 409 -8.12 4.14 -10.02
N SER A 410 -7.61 3.30 -9.11
CA SER A 410 -7.46 1.84 -9.21
C SER A 410 -6.86 1.30 -10.52
N THR A 411 -5.57 1.52 -10.75
CA THR A 411 -4.82 0.73 -11.73
C THR A 411 -4.72 -0.72 -11.25
N SER A 412 -5.33 -1.64 -11.99
CA SER A 412 -5.19 -3.07 -11.72
C SER A 412 -3.71 -3.48 -11.84
N PHE A 413 -3.24 -4.46 -11.06
CA PHE A 413 -1.84 -4.93 -11.07
C PHE A 413 -1.33 -5.21 -12.49
N ASP A 414 -2.21 -5.71 -13.34
CA ASP A 414 -1.95 -6.00 -14.75
C ASP A 414 -1.62 -4.74 -15.56
N GLU A 415 -2.27 -3.60 -15.28
CA GLU A 415 -1.97 -2.30 -15.91
C GLU A 415 -0.64 -1.74 -15.43
N MET A 416 -0.31 -1.89 -14.13
CA MET A 416 0.99 -1.47 -13.60
C MET A 416 2.13 -2.28 -14.22
N ILE A 417 1.93 -3.58 -14.45
CA ILE A 417 2.93 -4.42 -15.09
C ILE A 417 3.10 -4.08 -16.58
N VAL A 418 2.01 -3.73 -17.30
CA VAL A 418 2.15 -3.27 -18.69
C VAL A 418 3.04 -2.04 -18.78
N CYS A 419 2.98 -1.14 -17.80
CA CYS A 419 3.82 0.04 -17.70
C CYS A 419 5.19 -0.20 -17.06
N ALA A 420 5.49 -1.43 -16.58
CA ALA A 420 6.77 -1.75 -15.98
C ALA A 420 7.89 -1.85 -17.02
N SER A 421 9.15 -1.75 -16.56
CA SER A 421 10.31 -1.87 -17.44
C SER A 421 10.31 -3.19 -18.22
N SER A 422 10.90 -3.17 -19.42
CA SER A 422 11.06 -4.36 -20.28
C SER A 422 11.64 -5.56 -19.53
N VAL A 423 12.53 -5.33 -18.56
CA VAL A 423 13.15 -6.36 -17.73
C VAL A 423 12.12 -7.06 -16.84
N VAL A 424 11.27 -6.31 -16.15
CA VAL A 424 10.23 -6.86 -15.27
C VAL A 424 9.18 -7.63 -16.08
N ARG A 425 8.77 -7.07 -17.23
CA ARG A 425 7.82 -7.72 -18.13
C ARG A 425 8.33 -9.04 -18.69
N ASN A 426 9.60 -9.07 -19.11
CA ASN A 426 10.24 -10.28 -19.60
C ASN A 426 10.42 -11.34 -18.50
N LEU A 427 10.76 -10.95 -17.27
CA LEU A 427 10.94 -11.89 -16.16
C LEU A 427 9.62 -12.61 -15.83
N VAL A 428 8.54 -11.85 -15.64
CA VAL A 428 7.22 -12.41 -15.34
C VAL A 428 6.73 -13.30 -16.48
N SER A 429 6.90 -12.84 -17.72
CA SER A 429 6.46 -13.61 -18.90
C SER A 429 7.27 -14.88 -19.13
N ARG A 430 8.57 -14.91 -18.78
CA ARG A 430 9.39 -16.12 -18.86
C ARG A 430 8.95 -17.18 -17.85
N ILE A 431 8.62 -16.78 -16.63
CA ILE A 431 8.05 -17.68 -15.62
C ILE A 431 6.71 -18.25 -16.12
N GLY A 432 5.84 -17.38 -16.66
CA GLY A 432 4.59 -17.83 -17.29
C GLY A 432 4.81 -18.78 -18.46
N LEU A 433 5.83 -18.53 -19.29
CA LEU A 433 6.15 -19.38 -20.44
C LEU A 433 6.67 -20.76 -20.00
N GLU A 434 7.48 -20.83 -18.94
CA GLU A 434 7.91 -22.12 -18.36
C GLU A 434 6.73 -22.90 -17.80
N LEU A 435 5.80 -22.24 -17.10
CA LEU A 435 4.57 -22.87 -16.64
C LEU A 435 3.71 -23.39 -17.80
N VAL A 436 3.61 -22.66 -18.91
CA VAL A 436 2.91 -23.14 -20.12
C VAL A 436 3.64 -24.34 -20.74
N LYS A 437 4.97 -24.30 -20.83
CA LYS A 437 5.78 -25.41 -21.39
C LYS A 437 5.68 -26.66 -20.51
N ASP A 438 5.69 -26.51 -19.19
CA ASP A 438 5.56 -27.60 -18.23
C ASP A 438 4.16 -28.22 -18.25
N GLN A 439 3.11 -27.39 -18.32
CA GLN A 439 1.73 -27.86 -18.50
C GLN A 439 1.54 -28.64 -19.81
N VAL A 440 2.20 -28.24 -20.90
CA VAL A 440 2.15 -28.94 -22.20
C VAL A 440 2.90 -30.29 -22.18
N GLY A 441 3.82 -30.51 -21.23
CA GLY A 441 4.62 -31.73 -21.12
C GLY A 441 3.87 -32.97 -20.57
N THR A 442 2.65 -32.81 -20.06
CA THR A 442 1.88 -33.90 -19.44
C THR A 442 0.81 -34.46 -20.40
N GLN A 443 0.64 -35.79 -20.45
CA GLN A 443 -0.18 -36.53 -21.43
C GLN A 443 -1.67 -36.12 -21.52
N TRP A 444 -2.20 -35.33 -20.58
CA TRP A 444 -3.55 -34.77 -20.60
C TRP A 444 -3.66 -33.45 -21.37
N ALA A 445 -2.57 -32.70 -21.48
CA ALA A 445 -2.53 -31.38 -22.13
C ALA A 445 -2.58 -31.46 -23.65
N THR A 446 -2.10 -32.55 -24.26
CA THR A 446 -2.19 -32.79 -25.72
C THR A 446 -3.64 -32.98 -26.22
N ALA A 447 -4.57 -33.35 -25.34
CA ALA A 447 -6.00 -33.49 -25.67
C ALA A 447 -6.79 -32.17 -25.52
N VAL A 448 -6.35 -31.27 -24.63
CA VAL A 448 -7.03 -29.99 -24.30
C VAL A 448 -6.41 -28.81 -25.07
N PHE A 449 -5.08 -28.80 -25.24
CA PHE A 449 -4.36 -27.86 -26.09
C PHE A 449 -4.12 -28.50 -27.45
N ARG A 450 -5.11 -28.35 -28.34
CA ARG A 450 -5.00 -28.71 -29.77
C ARG A 450 -4.08 -27.72 -30.53
N ASN A 451 -2.94 -27.36 -29.96
CA ASN A 451 -2.04 -26.32 -30.49
C ASN A 451 -0.77 -26.95 -31.04
N HIS A 452 -0.55 -26.75 -32.33
CA HIS A 452 0.69 -27.09 -33.04
C HIS A 452 1.92 -26.53 -32.31
N PRO A 453 3.07 -27.23 -32.28
CA PRO A 453 4.33 -26.73 -31.69
C PRO A 453 4.77 -25.36 -32.27
N ARG A 454 4.39 -25.06 -33.53
CA ARG A 454 4.62 -23.75 -34.17
C ARG A 454 3.97 -22.56 -33.44
N ASN A 455 2.85 -22.77 -32.74
CA ASN A 455 2.13 -21.69 -32.05
C ASN A 455 2.79 -21.31 -30.73
N ILE A 456 3.53 -22.23 -30.09
CA ILE A 456 4.27 -21.96 -28.84
C ILE A 456 5.55 -21.17 -29.13
N GLU A 457 6.30 -21.53 -30.18
CA GLU A 457 7.46 -20.75 -30.61
C GLU A 457 7.07 -19.34 -31.04
N GLU A 458 5.90 -19.18 -31.65
CA GLU A 458 5.38 -17.86 -32.01
C GLU A 458 4.88 -17.07 -30.80
N LEU A 459 4.26 -17.73 -29.81
CA LEU A 459 3.90 -17.11 -28.54
C LEU A 459 5.15 -16.65 -27.78
N GLU A 460 6.19 -17.47 -27.74
CA GLU A 460 7.50 -17.14 -27.18
C GLU A 460 8.12 -15.94 -27.90
N ARG A 461 8.03 -15.88 -29.23
CA ARG A 461 8.43 -14.69 -30.01
C ARG A 461 7.60 -13.45 -29.67
N GLU A 462 6.29 -13.55 -29.52
CA GLU A 462 5.44 -12.42 -29.11
C GLU A 462 5.81 -11.92 -27.70
N VAL A 463 6.14 -12.83 -26.79
CA VAL A 463 6.58 -12.52 -25.41
C VAL A 463 7.95 -11.84 -25.41
N ILE A 464 8.94 -12.38 -26.14
CA ILE A 464 10.29 -11.80 -26.26
C ILE A 464 10.23 -10.40 -26.88
N ARG A 465 9.35 -10.21 -27.88
CA ARG A 465 9.10 -8.89 -28.49
C ARG A 465 8.18 -8.01 -27.64
N SER A 466 7.76 -8.44 -26.46
CA SER A 466 6.83 -7.77 -25.55
C SER A 466 5.53 -7.30 -26.20
N LYS A 467 5.07 -8.00 -27.25
CA LYS A 467 3.73 -7.80 -27.85
C LYS A 467 2.62 -8.36 -26.96
N CYS A 468 2.98 -9.21 -26.02
CA CYS A 468 2.12 -9.71 -24.96
C CYS A 468 2.94 -10.21 -23.79
N MET A 469 2.25 -10.47 -22.69
CA MET A 469 2.80 -11.00 -21.47
C MET A 469 2.02 -12.24 -21.03
N LEU A 470 2.70 -13.14 -20.34
CA LEU A 470 2.09 -14.30 -19.69
C LEU A 470 2.17 -14.15 -18.18
N MET A 471 1.04 -14.32 -17.48
CA MET A 471 0.96 -14.24 -16.03
C MET A 471 0.14 -15.39 -15.48
N ALA A 472 0.59 -15.99 -14.38
CA ALA A 472 -0.22 -16.97 -13.66
C ALA A 472 -1.33 -16.24 -12.87
N ASN A 473 -2.56 -16.71 -13.01
CA ASN A 473 -3.69 -16.23 -12.21
C ASN A 473 -3.68 -16.85 -10.81
N THR A 474 -4.64 -16.46 -9.97
CA THR A 474 -4.77 -16.96 -8.58
C THR A 474 -5.07 -18.46 -8.48
N HIS A 475 -5.50 -19.09 -9.57
CA HIS A 475 -5.75 -20.53 -9.66
C HIS A 475 -4.53 -21.32 -10.19
N GLY A 476 -3.44 -20.62 -10.56
CA GLY A 476 -2.24 -21.22 -11.13
C GLY A 476 -2.29 -21.44 -12.65
N ASP A 477 -3.37 -21.02 -13.32
CA ASP A 477 -3.48 -21.06 -14.77
C ASP A 477 -2.75 -19.87 -15.40
N VAL A 478 -2.07 -20.08 -16.52
CA VAL A 478 -1.38 -19.01 -17.22
C VAL A 478 -2.35 -18.26 -18.15
N GLU A 479 -2.49 -16.96 -17.90
CA GLU A 479 -3.28 -16.02 -18.68
C GLU A 479 -2.38 -15.10 -19.50
N ARG A 480 -2.89 -14.68 -20.66
CA ARG A 480 -2.17 -13.77 -21.57
C ARG A 480 -2.68 -12.34 -21.37
N LEU A 481 -1.77 -11.38 -21.26
CA LEU A 481 -2.08 -9.96 -21.19
C LEU A 481 -1.57 -9.27 -22.47
N ALA A 482 -2.42 -8.46 -23.11
CA ALA A 482 -2.03 -7.68 -24.28
C ALA A 482 -2.54 -6.24 -24.18
N ALA A 483 -1.62 -5.28 -24.29
CA ALA A 483 -1.95 -3.87 -24.42
C ALA A 483 -2.20 -3.52 -25.88
N VAL A 484 -3.30 -2.82 -26.16
CA VAL A 484 -3.73 -2.49 -27.52
C VAL A 484 -4.04 -0.99 -27.59
N SER A 485 -3.48 -0.30 -28.57
CA SER A 485 -3.86 1.07 -28.90
C SER A 485 -4.82 1.04 -30.08
N THR A 486 -5.99 1.65 -29.89
CA THR A 486 -7.07 1.73 -30.89
C THR A 486 -7.42 3.18 -31.16
N ILE A 487 -7.90 3.47 -32.36
CA ILE A 487 -8.24 4.82 -32.81
C ILE A 487 -9.71 4.84 -33.17
N ASN A 488 -10.45 5.80 -32.63
CA ASN A 488 -11.79 6.13 -33.08
C ASN A 488 -11.74 7.46 -33.82
N ILE A 489 -11.89 7.45 -35.14
CA ILE A 489 -11.97 8.68 -35.93
C ILE A 489 -13.46 8.99 -36.13
N SER A 490 -13.89 10.14 -35.64
CA SER A 490 -15.27 10.61 -35.73
C SER A 490 -15.40 11.80 -36.68
N ARG A 491 -16.51 11.84 -37.42
CA ARG A 491 -16.96 12.99 -38.22
C ARG A 491 -17.91 13.87 -37.42
N ARG A 492 -18.14 15.10 -37.91
CA ARG A 492 -19.12 16.01 -37.30
C ARG A 492 -20.57 15.52 -37.37
N ASP A 493 -20.86 14.61 -38.30
CA ASP A 493 -22.17 13.95 -38.42
C ASP A 493 -22.40 12.84 -37.38
N GLY A 494 -21.39 12.54 -36.54
CA GLY A 494 -21.44 11.52 -35.50
C GLY A 494 -21.08 10.11 -35.96
N THR A 495 -20.73 9.91 -37.24
CA THR A 495 -20.26 8.61 -37.74
C THR A 495 -18.81 8.35 -37.36
N SER A 496 -18.48 7.08 -37.14
CA SER A 496 -17.15 6.62 -36.73
C SER A 496 -16.52 5.73 -37.80
N LEU A 497 -15.21 5.88 -38.00
CA LEU A 497 -14.45 5.03 -38.91
C LEU A 497 -14.19 3.67 -38.25
N LEU A 498 -14.83 2.62 -38.77
CA LEU A 498 -14.65 1.25 -38.33
C LEU A 498 -13.85 0.45 -39.34
N GLN A 499 -12.97 -0.42 -38.84
CA GLN A 499 -12.42 -1.51 -39.64
C GLN A 499 -13.52 -2.55 -39.82
N LEU A 500 -13.89 -2.84 -41.07
CA LEU A 500 -14.89 -3.84 -41.48
C LEU A 500 -14.25 -5.20 -41.80
N GLY A 501 -12.95 -5.23 -42.10
CA GLY A 501 -12.22 -6.46 -42.31
C GLY A 501 -10.75 -6.25 -42.67
N THR A 502 -10.06 -7.37 -42.88
CA THR A 502 -8.70 -7.42 -43.44
C THR A 502 -8.70 -8.35 -44.63
N TRP A 503 -8.13 -7.91 -45.74
CA TRP A 503 -7.86 -8.75 -46.90
C TRP A 503 -6.40 -9.18 -46.89
N ASP A 504 -6.17 -10.49 -46.99
CA ASP A 504 -4.84 -11.10 -47.08
C ASP A 504 -4.77 -11.86 -48.43
N PRO A 505 -3.69 -11.72 -49.22
CA PRO A 505 -3.56 -12.39 -50.52
C PRO A 505 -3.66 -13.92 -50.43
N GLU A 506 -3.23 -14.51 -49.31
CA GLU A 506 -3.20 -15.97 -49.12
C GLU A 506 -4.51 -16.52 -48.52
N VAL A 507 -5.22 -15.72 -47.73
CA VAL A 507 -6.39 -16.18 -46.95
C VAL A 507 -7.72 -15.58 -47.44
N GLY A 508 -7.68 -14.50 -48.21
CA GLY A 508 -8.86 -13.75 -48.66
C GLY A 508 -9.42 -12.81 -47.60
N LEU A 509 -10.68 -12.39 -47.78
CA LEU A 509 -11.35 -11.43 -46.90
C LEU A 509 -11.71 -12.06 -45.54
N ARG A 510 -11.18 -11.48 -44.46
CA ARG A 510 -11.64 -11.75 -43.09
C ARG A 510 -12.49 -10.59 -42.60
N VAL A 511 -13.78 -10.83 -42.43
CA VAL A 511 -14.73 -9.84 -41.90
C VAL A 511 -14.51 -9.67 -40.41
N SER A 512 -14.38 -8.44 -39.95
CA SER A 512 -14.18 -8.07 -38.54
C SER A 512 -14.63 -6.64 -38.37
N CYS A 513 -15.69 -6.38 -37.61
CA CYS A 513 -16.16 -5.04 -37.30
C CYS A 513 -15.56 -4.57 -35.96
N LYS A 514 -14.55 -3.70 -36.00
CA LYS A 514 -13.85 -3.18 -34.80
C LYS A 514 -13.21 -1.82 -35.07
N LEU A 515 -12.82 -1.12 -34.02
CA LEU A 515 -11.98 0.07 -34.16
C LEU A 515 -10.58 -0.32 -34.70
N PRO A 516 -10.02 0.45 -35.65
CA PRO A 516 -8.63 0.27 -36.09
C PRO A 516 -7.67 0.34 -34.91
N GLY A 517 -6.68 -0.54 -34.86
CA GLY A 517 -5.72 -0.54 -33.77
C GLY A 517 -4.72 -1.69 -33.79
N THR A 518 -3.67 -1.56 -32.98
CA THR A 518 -2.54 -2.48 -32.94
C THR A 518 -2.13 -2.81 -31.51
N LYS A 519 -1.45 -3.95 -31.32
CA LYS A 519 -0.81 -4.27 -30.03
C LYS A 519 0.42 -3.38 -29.86
N GLN A 520 0.67 -2.92 -28.64
CA GLN A 520 1.88 -2.18 -28.30
C GLN A 520 3.11 -3.08 -28.37
N GLU A 521 4.24 -2.53 -28.81
CA GLU A 521 5.54 -3.21 -28.88
C GLU A 521 6.46 -2.87 -27.69
N LEU A 522 7.64 -3.51 -27.66
CA LEU A 522 8.62 -3.36 -26.57
C LEU A 522 9.07 -1.89 -26.41
N GLY A 523 8.66 -1.27 -25.31
CA GLY A 523 9.08 0.10 -24.97
C GLY A 523 8.27 1.19 -25.67
N GLU A 524 7.29 0.79 -26.49
CA GLU A 524 6.37 1.69 -27.18
C GLU A 524 5.29 2.18 -26.23
N THR A 525 5.08 3.50 -26.18
CA THR A 525 3.96 4.11 -25.47
C THR A 525 2.66 3.91 -26.23
N ALA A 526 1.51 4.08 -25.55
CA ALA A 526 0.22 4.00 -26.23
C ALA A 526 0.07 4.99 -27.38
N GLN A 527 0.69 6.17 -27.24
CA GLN A 527 0.69 7.24 -28.23
C GLN A 527 1.59 6.89 -29.42
N GLU A 528 2.78 6.34 -29.20
CA GLU A 528 3.65 5.86 -30.29
C GLU A 528 2.98 4.74 -31.10
N ALA A 529 2.30 3.80 -30.43
CA ALA A 529 1.53 2.76 -31.09
C ALA A 529 0.36 3.30 -31.91
N MET A 530 -0.30 4.36 -31.43
CA MET A 530 -1.35 5.06 -32.17
C MET A 530 -0.78 5.81 -33.38
N SER A 531 0.33 6.53 -33.21
CA SER A 531 1.06 7.17 -34.32
C SER A 531 1.48 6.15 -35.37
N ARG A 532 1.94 4.97 -34.96
CA ARG A 532 2.27 3.87 -35.88
C ARG A 532 1.06 3.42 -36.68
N VAL A 533 -0.11 3.22 -36.07
CA VAL A 533 -1.35 2.89 -36.80
C VAL A 533 -1.75 4.01 -37.77
N LEU A 534 -1.59 5.28 -37.39
CA LEU A 534 -1.82 6.41 -38.29
C LEU A 534 -0.81 6.47 -39.45
N GLU A 535 0.41 5.99 -39.26
CA GLU A 535 1.46 6.02 -40.27
C GLU A 535 1.47 4.81 -41.18
N THR A 536 1.07 3.65 -40.68
CA THR A 536 1.04 2.40 -41.45
C THR A 536 -0.32 2.16 -42.07
N ASP A 537 -1.38 2.15 -41.25
CA ASP A 537 -2.68 1.61 -41.63
C ASP A 537 -3.66 2.71 -42.05
N LEU A 538 -3.53 3.90 -41.46
CA LEU A 538 -4.45 5.03 -41.66
C LEU A 538 -3.72 6.29 -42.21
N LEU A 539 -2.67 6.10 -43.00
CA LEU A 539 -1.83 7.18 -43.56
C LEU A 539 -2.62 8.35 -44.18
N PRO A 540 -3.71 8.13 -44.94
CA PRO A 540 -4.49 9.23 -45.51
C PRO A 540 -5.12 10.18 -44.46
N PHE A 541 -5.33 9.71 -43.23
CA PHE A 541 -5.97 10.47 -42.16
C PHE A 541 -4.98 11.26 -41.30
N LYS A 542 -3.68 10.93 -41.33
CA LYS A 542 -2.65 11.54 -40.46
C LYS A 542 -2.60 13.07 -40.52
N GLY A 543 -2.88 13.67 -41.68
CA GLY A 543 -2.91 15.12 -41.87
C GLY A 543 -4.27 15.79 -41.62
N LEU A 544 -5.33 14.99 -41.45
CA LEU A 544 -6.73 15.44 -41.39
C LEU A 544 -7.33 15.38 -39.98
N VAL A 545 -6.72 14.61 -39.08
CA VAL A 545 -7.12 14.49 -37.68
C VAL A 545 -6.35 15.45 -36.77
N ASP A 546 -7.05 16.05 -35.81
CA ASP A 546 -6.39 16.85 -34.78
C ASP A 546 -5.83 15.95 -33.67
N LEU A 547 -4.54 16.09 -33.35
CA LEU A 547 -3.86 15.31 -32.32
C LEU A 547 -3.72 16.07 -30.99
N SER A 548 -4.18 17.33 -30.91
CA SER A 548 -3.77 18.28 -29.88
C SER A 548 -4.52 18.19 -28.53
N GLN A 549 -5.69 17.54 -28.46
CA GLN A 549 -6.47 17.37 -27.23
C GLN A 549 -7.37 16.12 -27.34
N LEU A 550 -6.83 14.92 -27.08
CA LEU A 550 -7.56 13.67 -27.30
C LEU A 550 -8.14 13.11 -26.00
N PRO A 551 -9.47 12.97 -25.86
CA PRO A 551 -10.02 12.14 -24.79
C PRO A 551 -9.58 10.69 -25.03
N VAL A 552 -8.87 10.12 -24.05
CA VAL A 552 -8.41 8.74 -24.09
C VAL A 552 -9.33 7.87 -23.22
N LEU A 553 -10.06 6.97 -23.86
CA LEU A 553 -10.85 5.95 -23.16
C LEU A 553 -9.98 4.72 -22.91
N HIS A 554 -10.15 4.08 -21.76
CA HIS A 554 -9.48 2.82 -21.46
C HIS A 554 -10.54 1.76 -21.21
N GLU A 555 -10.44 0.64 -21.92
CA GLU A 555 -11.37 -0.48 -21.81
C GLU A 555 -10.62 -1.78 -21.54
N VAL A 556 -11.22 -2.64 -20.71
CA VAL A 556 -10.68 -3.97 -20.40
C VAL A 556 -11.62 -5.01 -20.98
N GLU A 557 -11.14 -5.80 -21.94
CA GLU A 557 -11.91 -6.90 -22.53
C GLU A 557 -11.24 -8.24 -22.22
N TRP A 558 -12.06 -9.23 -21.83
CA TRP A 558 -11.62 -10.61 -21.68
C TRP A 558 -12.11 -11.45 -22.84
N SER A 559 -11.19 -12.10 -23.54
CA SER A 559 -11.53 -13.03 -24.62
C SER A 559 -10.54 -14.18 -24.68
N ARG A 560 -10.94 -15.29 -25.32
CA ARG A 560 -10.04 -16.41 -25.57
C ARG A 560 -9.35 -16.17 -26.90
N SER A 561 -8.01 -16.11 -26.89
CA SER A 561 -7.24 -15.92 -28.12
C SER A 561 -7.49 -17.10 -29.06
N GLU A 562 -8.05 -16.88 -30.25
CA GLU A 562 -8.29 -17.94 -31.23
C GLU A 562 -6.99 -18.61 -31.69
N LYS A 563 -5.91 -17.84 -31.75
CA LYS A 563 -4.59 -18.30 -32.23
C LYS A 563 -3.87 -19.19 -31.22
N TYR A 564 -3.99 -18.87 -29.93
CA TYR A 564 -3.27 -19.57 -28.84
C TYR A 564 -4.21 -20.40 -27.97
N ASN A 565 -5.52 -20.30 -28.15
CA ASN A 565 -6.56 -20.91 -27.32
C ASN A 565 -6.44 -20.61 -25.82
N MET A 566 -5.85 -19.46 -25.46
CA MET A 566 -5.58 -19.03 -24.08
C MET A 566 -6.50 -17.90 -23.64
N ARG A 567 -6.89 -17.88 -22.36
CA ARG A 567 -7.61 -16.75 -21.76
C ARG A 567 -6.72 -15.50 -21.83
N THR A 568 -7.24 -14.45 -22.45
CA THR A 568 -6.50 -13.23 -22.72
C THR A 568 -7.23 -12.01 -22.16
N LYS A 569 -6.53 -11.20 -21.38
CA LYS A 569 -6.98 -9.87 -20.95
C LYS A 569 -6.40 -8.83 -21.92
N TYR A 570 -7.27 -8.11 -22.60
CA TYR A 570 -6.91 -7.00 -23.48
C TYR A 570 -7.10 -5.69 -22.75
N LEU A 571 -6.02 -4.94 -22.57
CA LEU A 571 -6.03 -3.58 -22.03
C LEU A 571 -6.01 -2.62 -23.22
N ARG A 572 -7.19 -2.09 -23.60
CA ARG A 572 -7.33 -1.21 -24.76
C ARG A 572 -7.26 0.25 -24.35
N THR A 573 -6.51 1.03 -25.10
CA THR A 573 -6.43 2.49 -25.02
C THR A 573 -7.00 3.05 -26.32
N ILE A 574 -8.18 3.68 -26.24
CA ILE A 574 -8.92 4.23 -27.38
C ILE A 574 -8.66 5.74 -27.46
N PHE A 575 -8.04 6.17 -28.55
CA PHE A 575 -7.82 7.57 -28.88
C PHE A 575 -8.99 8.09 -29.72
N GLN A 576 -9.70 9.10 -29.20
CA GLN A 576 -10.82 9.74 -29.89
C GLN A 576 -10.31 10.89 -30.76
N LEU A 577 -10.26 10.71 -32.07
CA LEU A 577 -9.85 11.71 -33.05
C LEU A 577 -11.08 12.30 -33.75
N GLU A 578 -11.07 13.61 -34.00
CA GLU A 578 -12.07 14.28 -34.84
C GLU A 578 -11.42 14.77 -36.14
N VAL A 579 -12.14 14.63 -37.25
CA VAL A 579 -11.69 15.14 -38.55
C VAL A 579 -11.83 16.67 -38.57
N ARG A 580 -10.75 17.38 -38.94
CA ARG A 580 -10.73 18.86 -38.93
C ARG A 580 -11.71 19.48 -39.94
N ASN A 581 -11.72 18.94 -41.17
CA ASN A 581 -12.59 19.35 -42.26
C ASN A 581 -13.09 18.12 -43.01
N ASP A 582 -14.41 17.89 -43.01
CA ASP A 582 -15.04 16.78 -43.75
C ASP A 582 -14.92 16.95 -45.29
N MET A 583 -14.66 18.17 -45.77
CA MET A 583 -14.51 18.49 -47.19
C MET A 583 -13.17 18.03 -47.80
N ASP A 584 -12.17 17.74 -46.97
CA ASP A 584 -10.81 17.34 -47.39
C ASP A 584 -10.56 15.83 -47.20
N LEU A 585 -11.61 15.06 -46.88
CA LEU A 585 -11.53 13.62 -46.76
C LEU A 585 -11.11 13.02 -48.12
N PRO A 586 -10.17 12.06 -48.14
CA PRO A 586 -9.72 11.48 -49.38
C PRO A 586 -10.93 10.88 -50.14
N LEU A 587 -11.03 11.14 -51.45
CA LEU A 587 -11.96 10.41 -52.32
C LEU A 587 -11.41 9.00 -52.50
N LEU A 588 -11.99 8.06 -51.75
CA LEU A 588 -11.45 6.72 -51.58
C LEU A 588 -11.93 5.84 -52.73
N GLN A 589 -10.98 5.27 -53.47
CA GLN A 589 -11.23 4.54 -54.70
C GLN A 589 -12.06 3.28 -54.43
N ARG A 590 -13.20 3.16 -55.11
CA ARG A 590 -14.02 1.94 -55.09
C ARG A 590 -13.18 0.80 -55.66
N LEU A 591 -12.91 -0.23 -54.86
CA LEU A 591 -12.36 -1.48 -55.38
C LEU A 591 -13.45 -2.11 -56.26
N GLU A 592 -13.39 -1.86 -57.57
CA GLU A 592 -14.16 -2.62 -58.54
C GLU A 592 -13.68 -4.07 -58.43
N THR A 593 -14.54 -4.95 -57.94
CA THR A 593 -14.30 -6.39 -57.98
C THR A 593 -14.38 -6.82 -59.43
N ASP A 594 -13.23 -6.78 -60.12
CA ASP A 594 -13.13 -7.32 -61.45
C ASP A 594 -13.43 -8.82 -61.40
N SER A 595 -14.39 -9.20 -62.23
CA SER A 595 -14.95 -10.53 -62.38
C SER A 595 -13.89 -11.63 -62.51
N ALA A 596 -13.82 -12.53 -61.53
CA ALA A 596 -13.13 -13.82 -61.64
C ALA A 596 -14.05 -14.97 -61.19
N GLN A 597 -14.81 -15.46 -62.18
CA GLN A 597 -15.10 -16.87 -62.47
C GLN A 597 -15.19 -17.88 -61.32
N LYS A 598 -16.38 -18.49 -61.24
CA LYS A 598 -16.64 -19.93 -61.03
C LYS A 598 -15.53 -20.71 -60.31
N HIS A 599 -15.75 -21.06 -59.04
CA HIS A 599 -15.71 -22.43 -58.51
C HIS A 599 -16.03 -22.36 -57.00
N ALA A 600 -17.25 -22.72 -56.63
CA ALA A 600 -17.60 -22.94 -55.23
C ALA A 600 -17.14 -24.34 -54.80
N PRO A 601 -16.32 -24.50 -53.74
CA PRO A 601 -16.35 -25.72 -52.96
C PRO A 601 -17.48 -25.62 -51.93
N ASN A 602 -18.44 -26.53 -52.03
CA ASN A 602 -19.51 -26.73 -51.06
C ASN A 602 -18.94 -26.90 -49.64
N VAL A 603 -19.21 -25.94 -48.75
CA VAL A 603 -19.18 -26.18 -47.29
C VAL A 603 -20.51 -25.76 -46.71
N THR A 604 -21.48 -26.66 -46.80
CA THR A 604 -22.68 -26.68 -45.95
C THR A 604 -22.27 -26.89 -44.50
N LYS A 605 -22.41 -25.87 -43.65
CA LYS A 605 -22.85 -26.05 -42.25
C LYS A 605 -23.75 -24.90 -41.82
N ARG A 606 -25.06 -25.16 -41.86
CA ARG A 606 -26.08 -24.47 -41.06
C ARG A 606 -25.66 -24.50 -39.59
N THR A 607 -25.54 -23.35 -38.95
CA THR A 607 -25.80 -23.23 -37.51
C THR A 607 -26.69 -22.01 -37.26
N SER A 608 -27.64 -22.23 -36.37
CA SER A 608 -28.89 -21.50 -36.19
C SER A 608 -28.70 -20.18 -35.45
N PHE A 609 -28.97 -19.05 -36.12
CA PHE A 609 -29.17 -17.74 -35.48
C PHE A 609 -30.56 -17.70 -34.82
N ARG A 610 -30.70 -18.39 -33.70
CA ARG A 610 -31.91 -18.36 -32.85
C ARG A 610 -31.50 -18.51 -31.40
N GLY A 611 -30.88 -17.46 -30.86
CA GLY A 611 -30.36 -17.51 -29.50
C GLY A 611 -29.58 -16.27 -29.08
N LEU A 612 -30.04 -15.06 -29.42
CA LEU A 612 -29.52 -13.83 -28.79
C LEU A 612 -30.55 -12.69 -28.77
N MET A 613 -31.82 -13.02 -28.57
CA MET A 613 -32.86 -12.06 -28.18
C MET A 613 -33.66 -12.66 -27.01
N SER A 614 -33.05 -12.62 -25.84
CA SER A 614 -33.74 -12.78 -24.56
C SER A 614 -32.86 -12.18 -23.48
N MET A 615 -32.86 -10.84 -23.40
CA MET A 615 -32.61 -10.02 -22.19
C MET A 615 -32.74 -8.54 -22.56
N ALA A 616 -33.93 -8.16 -23.04
CA ALA A 616 -34.38 -6.78 -23.07
C ALA A 616 -35.90 -6.80 -22.86
N GLY A 617 -36.30 -7.07 -21.62
CA GLY A 617 -37.68 -6.97 -21.19
C GLY A 617 -37.99 -5.54 -20.80
N GLY A 618 -38.96 -4.93 -21.50
CA GLY A 618 -39.93 -4.05 -20.86
C GLY A 618 -39.88 -2.57 -21.22
N ALA A 619 -40.49 -2.18 -22.34
CA ALA A 619 -41.54 -1.16 -22.34
C ALA A 619 -42.32 -1.23 -23.67
N ARG A 620 -43.62 -1.49 -23.57
CA ARG A 620 -44.60 -1.51 -24.67
C ARG A 620 -45.06 -0.08 -24.99
N ILE A 621 -45.84 0.00 -26.07
CA ILE A 621 -46.78 1.06 -26.52
C ILE A 621 -46.19 1.81 -27.72
N GLY A 622 -46.80 1.85 -28.91
CA GLY A 622 -48.07 1.33 -29.39
C GLY A 622 -48.12 1.51 -30.90
N ALA A 623 -48.71 0.55 -31.59
CA ALA A 623 -48.88 0.57 -33.04
C ALA A 623 -49.87 1.67 -33.47
N ARG A 624 -49.55 2.39 -34.55
CA ARG A 624 -50.56 3.04 -35.39
C ARG A 624 -50.20 2.86 -36.87
N ARG A 625 -50.95 1.95 -37.52
CA ARG A 625 -50.99 1.77 -38.98
C ARG A 625 -51.63 3.01 -39.60
N SER A 626 -51.06 3.52 -40.69
CA SER A 626 -51.81 4.15 -41.77
C SER A 626 -51.27 3.67 -43.11
N ARG A 627 -52.21 3.24 -43.97
CA ARG A 627 -52.03 2.74 -45.33
C ARG A 627 -52.02 3.93 -46.31
N SER A 628 -51.16 3.87 -47.33
CA SER A 628 -51.54 4.24 -48.70
C SER A 628 -50.65 3.53 -49.72
N ASN A 629 -51.28 3.12 -50.82
CA ASN A 629 -50.87 2.14 -51.82
C ASN A 629 -49.89 2.65 -52.88
N GLY A 630 -49.19 1.68 -53.50
CA GLY A 630 -48.68 1.68 -54.89
C GLY A 630 -47.15 1.65 -54.95
N GLY A 631 -46.46 0.72 -55.58
CA GLY A 631 -46.76 -0.48 -56.37
C GLY A 631 -45.43 -0.99 -56.96
N LEU A 632 -45.32 -2.30 -57.16
CA LEU A 632 -44.33 -3.02 -58.00
C LEU A 632 -42.86 -3.00 -57.54
N ASP A 633 -42.42 -4.06 -56.87
CA ASP A 633 -41.68 -5.19 -57.49
C ASP A 633 -41.06 -6.06 -56.39
N GLY A 634 -41.07 -7.38 -56.62
CA GLY A 634 -40.69 -8.36 -55.61
C GLY A 634 -39.18 -8.51 -55.49
N GLU A 635 -38.65 -8.34 -54.27
CA GLU A 635 -37.36 -8.89 -53.89
C GLU A 635 -37.39 -9.47 -52.47
N SER A 636 -36.71 -10.59 -52.34
CA SER A 636 -36.54 -11.47 -51.19
C SER A 636 -35.99 -10.79 -49.92
N PRO A 637 -36.25 -11.35 -48.72
CA PRO A 637 -35.90 -10.73 -47.45
C PRO A 637 -34.42 -10.99 -47.13
N ASN A 638 -33.51 -10.13 -47.57
CA ASN A 638 -32.11 -10.07 -47.09
C ASN A 638 -31.45 -8.76 -47.57
N ALA A 639 -31.90 -7.63 -47.03
CA ALA A 639 -31.23 -6.34 -47.23
C ALA A 639 -31.46 -5.45 -46.02
N CYS A 640 -30.69 -5.70 -44.96
CA CYS A 640 -30.34 -4.66 -43.99
C CYS A 640 -28.81 -4.52 -43.99
N ILE A 641 -28.25 -4.22 -45.16
CA ILE A 641 -27.00 -3.49 -45.24
C ILE A 641 -27.47 -2.05 -45.34
N ALA A 642 -27.46 -1.34 -44.22
CA ALA A 642 -27.60 0.11 -44.24
C ALA A 642 -26.50 0.67 -45.16
N ASP A 643 -26.85 1.63 -46.00
CA ASP A 643 -26.00 2.29 -46.97
C ASP A 643 -24.70 2.83 -46.33
N THR A 644 -23.66 2.00 -46.25
CA THR A 644 -22.30 2.42 -45.89
C THR A 644 -21.68 3.05 -47.14
N HIS A 645 -22.00 4.31 -47.37
CA HIS A 645 -21.30 5.11 -48.35
C HIS A 645 -19.86 5.31 -47.86
N GLU A 646 -18.89 4.83 -48.64
CA GLU A 646 -17.42 4.91 -48.44
C GLU A 646 -16.79 3.72 -47.69
N ILE A 647 -16.43 2.68 -48.44
CA ILE A 647 -15.55 1.59 -48.01
C ILE A 647 -14.15 1.84 -48.59
N VAL A 648 -13.12 1.75 -47.76
CA VAL A 648 -11.73 2.06 -48.07
C VAL A 648 -10.85 0.83 -47.97
N GLY A 649 -10.01 0.56 -48.98
CA GLY A 649 -8.85 -0.31 -48.85
C GLY A 649 -7.59 0.50 -48.49
N LEU A 650 -7.01 0.27 -47.32
CA LEU A 650 -5.76 0.91 -46.89
C LEU A 650 -4.63 -0.13 -46.87
N PRO A 651 -3.48 0.14 -47.53
CA PRO A 651 -2.34 -0.79 -47.50
C PRO A 651 -1.75 -0.85 -46.08
N ASP A 652 -1.49 -2.07 -45.57
CA ASP A 652 -0.92 -2.35 -44.24
C ASP A 652 0.61 -2.50 -44.34
N GLY A 653 1.33 -1.37 -44.35
CA GLY A 653 2.80 -1.32 -44.26
C GLY A 653 3.55 -2.31 -45.17
N ASP A 654 4.65 -2.87 -44.66
CA ASP A 654 5.57 -3.79 -45.36
C ASP A 654 4.95 -5.19 -45.66
N SER A 655 3.64 -5.35 -45.46
CA SER A 655 2.90 -6.60 -45.66
C SER A 655 1.84 -6.41 -46.75
N GLN A 656 1.65 -7.40 -47.64
CA GLN A 656 0.65 -7.32 -48.72
C GLN A 656 -0.82 -7.34 -48.23
N ARG A 657 -1.08 -7.00 -46.97
CA ARG A 657 -2.41 -6.96 -46.36
C ARG A 657 -3.08 -5.62 -46.62
N VAL A 658 -4.40 -5.65 -46.77
CA VAL A 658 -5.21 -4.44 -46.98
C VAL A 658 -6.28 -4.37 -45.87
N LEU A 659 -6.28 -3.30 -45.10
CA LEU A 659 -7.36 -2.99 -44.16
C LEU A 659 -8.57 -2.47 -44.95
N ILE A 660 -9.76 -3.00 -44.63
CA ILE A 660 -11.02 -2.51 -45.18
C ILE A 660 -11.73 -1.72 -44.09
N CYS A 661 -11.92 -0.42 -44.30
CA CYS A 661 -12.56 0.49 -43.34
C CYS A 661 -13.81 1.14 -43.94
N GLY A 662 -14.75 1.59 -43.10
CA GLY A 662 -15.92 2.35 -43.54
C GLY A 662 -16.53 3.18 -42.42
N TRP A 663 -17.33 4.18 -42.80
CA TRP A 663 -18.03 5.07 -41.86
C TRP A 663 -19.38 4.47 -41.46
N LEU A 664 -19.63 4.40 -40.15
CA LEU A 664 -20.81 3.79 -39.54
C LEU A 664 -21.37 4.61 -38.38
#